data_AF-A0A2H9QVZ4-F1
#
_entry.id   AF-A0A2H9QVZ4-F1
#
_cell.length_a   1.000
_cell.length_b   1.000
_cell.length_c   1.000
_cell.angle_alpha   90.00
_cell.angle_beta   90.00
_cell.angle_gamma   90.00
#
_symmetry.space_group_name_H-M   'P 1'
#
loop_
_entity.id
_entity.type
_entity.pdbx_description
1 polymer ?
#
loop_
_entity_poly.entity_id
_entity_poly.type
_entity_poly.pdbx_seq_one_letter_code
_entity_poly.pdbx_strand_id
1 'polypeptide(L)'
;MGFGTWLNLQAKKLDWISIQLMKLSVFAFALMVAKLWKPILSLDWYWYALIFVIAAIGAAYKVFRKWNYERRFSMWSKSKITLIVLGAVIILGLLLVSCAPPPPTPTPTPTPALPDREEEMPAEIAFKPSEPVFDPTSPSFDPFAIETPCRELEDPNLVEEAYRHHIFASVDETLDGIELSGDQVLEIKNRRVVLNGDITLRGNARLVVENFYILWNNSYFAEYMGLVQDNAAFEAKHSVLVKGCPGNLNVYVEGQLTMDESISFFDIIPCRGSVATINSSQLVGPLGVNWPGDGPISLKVTNSRVSQIVIAFSSGEPEEVLFSGLRWGGPQSLSVSTMEGASLKVENSWIGRIDKLSRGGWVFDINEVPYVKDHWEFGTPVPDDAELGVLLNKKHYIIVDSEVDSMWLWFTIGSKVRIANWKAGRFTHWNLHQDFEVQGVGYDVTLENTSVNWVKWMICGETEVENNDNCQISPYGRDVRVTVTNSVIPHNLAMRGNENVKLINCTVPSEIAFLDARRMYAAGGHIHYLEFENTTISGTMEVASTYTRISGTVTILMEEQDVNYDWGTVEREYPLEVKDENGNPVSNAEVKLFDFENNLVWNGTTDQNGSAQFTIMFTEDNWNEKWRLEVTTKIKKISREIGFLTSTPVILSL
;
A
#
# COMPACT_ATOMS: atom_id res chain seq x y z
N MET A 1 28.04 23.00 40.66
CA MET A 1 26.86 23.88 40.72
C MET A 1 25.62 22.99 40.79
N GLY A 2 24.67 23.24 41.70
CA GLY A 2 23.45 22.41 41.80
C GLY A 2 22.48 22.66 40.65
N PHE A 3 21.70 21.65 40.25
CA PHE A 3 20.76 21.72 39.12
C PHE A 3 19.80 22.91 39.20
N GLY A 4 19.23 23.19 40.37
CA GLY A 4 18.35 24.34 40.58
C GLY A 4 19.05 25.70 40.46
N THR A 5 20.34 25.79 40.78
CA THR A 5 21.14 27.01 40.59
C THR A 5 21.44 27.23 39.12
N TRP A 6 21.73 26.15 38.39
CA TRP A 6 21.95 26.18 36.95
C TRP A 6 20.67 26.59 36.19
N LEU A 7 19.52 25.98 36.50
CA LEU A 7 18.23 26.35 35.90
C LEU A 7 17.87 27.82 36.11
N ASN A 8 18.08 28.35 37.31
CA ASN A 8 17.85 29.77 37.59
C ASN A 8 18.79 30.70 36.79
N LEU A 9 20.02 30.27 36.50
CA LEU A 9 20.94 31.04 35.67
C LEU A 9 20.54 31.01 34.18
N GLN A 10 20.01 29.89 33.69
CA GLN A 10 19.50 29.82 32.32
C GLN A 10 18.19 30.60 32.15
N ALA A 11 17.26 30.51 33.11
CA ALA A 11 16.01 31.25 33.08
C ALA A 11 16.21 32.78 33.03
N LYS A 12 17.29 33.29 33.65
CA LYS A 12 17.66 34.72 33.61
C LYS A 12 18.21 35.18 32.25
N LYS A 13 18.60 34.26 31.37
CA LYS A 13 19.13 34.56 30.03
C LYS A 13 18.04 34.56 28.96
N LEU A 14 16.82 34.14 29.30
CA LEU A 14 15.71 34.13 28.35
C LEU A 14 15.21 35.57 28.12
N ASP A 15 15.11 35.95 26.85
CA ASP A 15 14.47 37.19 26.46
C ASP A 15 12.94 37.07 26.55
N TRP A 16 12.26 38.21 26.38
CA TRP A 16 10.80 38.25 26.48
C TRP A 16 10.11 37.33 25.47
N ILE A 17 10.66 37.21 24.25
CA ILE A 17 10.10 36.37 23.19
C ILE A 17 10.19 34.89 23.59
N SER A 18 11.35 34.45 24.09
CA SER A 18 11.56 33.08 24.57
C SER A 18 10.63 32.72 25.72
N ILE A 19 10.33 33.68 26.60
CA ILE A 19 9.36 33.49 27.70
C ILE A 19 7.93 33.30 27.15
N GLN A 20 7.54 34.03 26.10
CA GLN A 20 6.22 33.85 25.48
C GLN A 20 6.12 32.54 24.71
N LEU A 21 7.17 32.14 23.97
CA LEU A 21 7.22 30.85 23.28
C LEU A 21 7.15 29.67 24.26
N MET A 22 7.82 29.77 25.42
CA MET A 22 7.72 28.76 26.48
C MET A 22 6.28 28.63 27.01
N LYS A 23 5.57 29.76 27.21
CA LYS A 23 4.15 29.73 27.63
C LYS A 23 3.26 29.10 26.57
N LEU A 24 3.49 29.44 25.30
CA LEU A 24 2.75 28.86 24.18
C LEU A 24 2.99 27.35 24.10
N SER A 25 4.23 26.89 24.29
CA SER A 25 4.58 25.46 24.34
C SER A 25 3.85 24.73 25.46
N VAL A 26 3.84 25.28 26.69
CA VAL A 26 3.10 24.69 27.82
C VAL A 26 1.59 24.66 27.56
N PHE A 27 1.03 25.70 26.93
CA PHE A 27 -0.38 25.74 26.55
C PHE A 27 -0.72 24.69 25.50
N ALA A 28 0.09 24.57 24.43
CA ALA A 28 -0.08 23.55 23.40
C ALA A 28 0.01 22.14 23.97
N PHE A 29 0.96 21.89 24.89
CA PHE A 29 1.08 20.62 25.59
C PHE A 29 -0.15 20.31 26.45
N ALA A 30 -0.70 21.29 27.17
CA ALA A 30 -1.92 21.12 27.95
C ALA A 30 -3.13 20.77 27.07
N LEU A 31 -3.27 21.41 25.89
CA LEU A 31 -4.31 21.08 24.92
C LEU A 31 -4.13 19.67 24.34
N MET A 32 -2.89 19.25 24.09
CA MET A 32 -2.58 17.90 23.65
C MET A 32 -3.00 16.86 24.70
N VAL A 33 -2.65 17.06 25.97
CA VAL A 33 -3.08 16.16 27.08
C VAL A 33 -4.61 16.15 27.21
N ALA A 34 -5.26 17.30 27.07
CA ALA A 34 -6.71 17.39 27.09
C ALA A 34 -7.35 16.60 25.94
N LYS A 35 -6.76 16.64 24.74
CA LYS A 35 -7.20 15.85 23.58
C LYS A 35 -6.99 14.35 23.80
N LEU A 36 -5.88 13.95 24.42
CA LEU A 36 -5.53 12.56 24.67
C LEU A 36 -6.29 11.93 25.86
N TRP A 37 -6.79 12.72 26.80
CA TRP A 37 -7.45 12.21 28.01
C TRP A 37 -8.85 12.81 28.20
N LYS A 38 -9.85 12.21 27.54
CA LYS A 38 -11.27 12.64 27.57
C LYS A 38 -11.85 12.93 28.97
N PRO A 39 -11.55 12.16 30.05
CA PRO A 39 -11.99 12.47 31.41
C PRO A 39 -11.56 13.83 31.95
N ILE A 40 -10.40 14.37 31.52
CA ILE A 40 -9.96 15.71 31.93
C ILE A 40 -10.90 16.76 31.39
N LEU A 41 -11.40 16.60 30.16
CA LEU A 41 -12.34 17.51 29.50
C LEU A 41 -13.79 17.35 29.96
N SER A 42 -14.12 16.21 30.59
CA SER A 42 -15.47 15.97 31.12
C SER A 42 -15.78 16.68 32.43
N LEU A 43 -14.80 17.35 33.04
CA LEU A 43 -15.04 18.17 34.22
C LEU A 43 -15.81 19.43 33.81
N ASP A 44 -16.78 19.83 34.63
CA ASP A 44 -17.45 21.11 34.46
C ASP A 44 -16.47 22.29 34.57
N TRP A 45 -16.76 23.39 33.88
CA TRP A 45 -15.87 24.55 33.74
C TRP A 45 -15.35 25.12 35.09
N TYR A 46 -16.15 25.01 36.16
CA TYR A 46 -15.80 25.54 37.49
C TYR A 46 -14.65 24.78 38.16
N TRP A 47 -14.40 23.51 37.79
CA TRP A 47 -13.25 22.75 38.29
C TRP A 47 -11.93 23.30 37.76
N TYR A 48 -11.86 23.66 36.47
CA TYR A 48 -10.65 24.30 35.92
C TYR A 48 -10.45 25.70 36.50
N ALA A 49 -11.54 26.45 36.71
CA ALA A 49 -11.48 27.74 37.37
C ALA A 49 -10.93 27.63 38.80
N LEU A 50 -11.35 26.62 39.56
CA LEU A 50 -10.86 26.34 40.90
C LEU A 50 -9.36 25.98 40.91
N ILE A 51 -8.93 25.08 40.02
CA ILE A 51 -7.52 24.69 39.88
C ILE A 51 -6.65 25.91 39.54
N PHE A 52 -7.11 26.75 38.61
CA PHE A 52 -6.44 27.99 38.23
C PHE A 52 -6.28 28.93 39.44
N VAL A 53 -7.34 29.17 40.21
CA VAL A 53 -7.31 30.04 41.39
C VAL A 53 -6.32 29.51 42.44
N ILE A 54 -6.34 28.22 42.75
CA ILE A 54 -5.44 27.60 43.73
C ILE A 54 -3.97 27.75 43.28
N ALA A 55 -3.68 27.45 42.02
CA ALA A 55 -2.34 27.58 41.46
C ALA A 55 -1.85 29.05 41.46
N ALA A 56 -2.74 29.97 41.09
CA ALA A 56 -2.45 31.41 41.06
C ALA A 56 -2.18 31.98 42.46
N ILE A 57 -2.95 31.56 43.48
CA ILE A 57 -2.73 31.99 44.88
C ILE A 57 -1.35 31.56 45.38
N GLY A 58 -0.93 30.32 45.11
CA GLY A 58 0.38 29.81 45.52
C GLY A 58 1.54 30.59 44.90
N ALA A 59 1.44 30.92 43.60
CA ALA A 59 2.42 31.73 42.89
C ALA A 59 2.43 33.18 43.40
N ALA A 60 1.27 33.80 43.52
CA ALA A 60 1.11 35.16 44.04
C ALA A 60 1.68 35.26 45.47
N TYR A 61 1.35 34.32 46.35
CA TYR A 61 1.86 34.29 47.72
C TYR A 61 3.39 34.23 47.77
N LYS A 62 4.05 33.40 46.94
CA LYS A 62 5.52 33.34 46.89
C LYS A 62 6.13 34.65 46.38
N VAL A 63 5.54 35.27 45.37
CA VAL A 63 5.98 36.58 44.84
C VAL A 63 5.82 37.67 45.90
N PHE A 64 4.67 37.76 46.56
CA PHE A 64 4.38 38.77 47.58
C PHE A 64 5.13 38.52 48.91
N ARG A 65 5.38 37.27 49.30
CA ARG A 65 6.18 36.93 50.50
C ARG A 65 7.65 37.32 50.31
N LYS A 66 8.21 37.12 49.12
CA LYS A 66 9.57 37.56 48.79
C LYS A 66 9.66 39.10 48.73
N TRP A 67 8.61 39.75 48.24
CA TRP A 67 8.52 41.21 48.19
C TRP A 67 8.42 41.86 49.58
N ASN A 68 7.75 41.22 50.54
CA ASN A 68 7.65 41.70 51.93
C ASN A 68 8.94 41.58 52.75
N TYR A 69 9.94 40.82 52.31
CA TYR A 69 11.19 40.63 53.05
C TYR A 69 12.26 41.71 52.71
N GLU A 70 12.12 42.44 51.60
CA GLU A 70 13.20 43.30 51.07
C GLU A 70 12.97 44.82 51.09
N ARG A 71 11.86 45.38 51.61
CA ARG A 71 11.75 46.86 51.75
C ARG A 71 11.01 47.38 53.00
N ARG A 72 11.79 48.03 53.89
CA ARG A 72 11.39 49.26 54.59
C ARG A 72 11.27 50.39 53.56
N PHE A 73 10.06 50.80 53.19
CA PHE A 73 9.57 52.19 53.12
C PHE A 73 8.20 52.24 52.40
N SER A 74 7.22 52.75 53.15
CA SER A 74 6.05 53.54 52.76
C SER A 74 5.88 53.85 51.27
N MET A 75 4.78 53.37 50.64
CA MET A 75 3.73 54.20 50.00
C MET A 75 2.66 53.40 49.23
N TRP A 76 2.17 52.26 49.72
CA TRP A 76 0.97 51.62 49.14
C TRP A 76 -0.05 51.33 50.24
N SER A 77 -1.16 52.07 50.24
CA SER A 77 -2.21 51.92 51.25
C SER A 77 -2.86 50.54 51.11
N LYS A 78 -3.17 49.93 52.26
CA LYS A 78 -3.86 48.62 52.39
C LYS A 78 -5.12 48.52 51.52
N SER A 79 -5.73 49.65 51.15
CA SER A 79 -6.92 49.79 50.30
C SER A 79 -6.79 49.15 48.90
N LYS A 80 -5.61 49.16 48.27
CA LYS A 80 -5.45 48.64 46.89
C LYS A 80 -5.37 47.11 46.82
N ILE A 81 -4.80 46.47 47.83
CA ILE A 81 -4.76 45.00 47.94
C ILE A 81 -6.16 44.47 48.25
N THR A 82 -6.91 45.16 49.11
CA THR A 82 -8.32 44.86 49.36
C THR A 82 -9.16 45.00 48.08
N LEU A 83 -8.89 45.98 47.21
CA LEU A 83 -9.60 46.18 45.94
C LEU A 83 -9.37 45.05 44.93
N ILE A 84 -8.15 44.52 44.83
CA ILE A 84 -7.84 43.40 43.92
C ILE A 84 -8.50 42.11 44.41
N VAL A 85 -8.50 41.87 45.72
CA VAL A 85 -9.19 40.72 46.32
C VAL A 85 -10.72 40.86 46.21
N LEU A 86 -11.28 42.06 46.43
CA LEU A 86 -12.70 42.32 46.21
C LEU A 86 -13.11 42.13 44.75
N GLY A 87 -12.29 42.59 43.80
CA GLY A 87 -12.53 42.43 42.37
C GLY A 87 -12.58 40.96 41.95
N ALA A 88 -11.68 40.12 42.48
CA ALA A 88 -11.69 38.69 42.23
C ALA A 88 -12.94 38.00 42.83
N VAL A 89 -13.39 38.41 44.02
CA VAL A 89 -14.60 37.87 44.67
C VAL A 89 -15.89 38.31 43.93
N ILE A 90 -15.95 39.54 43.42
CA ILE A 90 -17.11 40.03 42.64
C ILE A 90 -17.23 39.31 41.30
N ILE A 91 -16.11 39.07 40.60
CA ILE A 91 -16.11 38.29 39.34
C ILE A 91 -16.56 36.85 39.60
N LEU A 92 -16.13 36.24 40.71
CA LEU A 92 -16.56 34.89 41.11
C LEU A 92 -18.06 34.85 41.47
N GLY A 93 -18.58 35.90 42.10
CA GLY A 93 -20.01 36.03 42.42
C GLY A 93 -20.90 36.22 41.18
N LEU A 94 -20.44 36.96 40.18
CA LEU A 94 -21.19 37.18 38.92
C LEU A 94 -21.27 35.92 38.06
N LEU A 95 -20.23 35.07 38.09
CA LEU A 95 -20.22 33.80 37.36
C LEU A 95 -21.11 32.72 37.98
N LEU A 96 -21.47 32.83 39.26
CA LEU A 96 -22.35 31.88 39.95
C LEU A 96 -23.85 32.17 39.75
N VAL A 97 -24.22 33.35 39.23
CA VAL A 97 -25.62 33.78 39.07
C VAL A 97 -26.22 33.38 37.71
N SER A 98 -25.44 32.95 36.71
CA SER A 98 -25.95 32.64 35.36
C SER A 98 -26.29 31.17 35.09
N CYS A 99 -26.68 30.39 36.10
CA CYS A 99 -27.10 29.00 35.94
C CYS A 99 -28.63 28.88 35.83
N ALA A 100 -29.17 29.05 34.63
CA ALA A 100 -30.52 28.56 34.28
C ALA A 100 -30.36 27.34 33.35
N PRO A 101 -31.04 26.21 33.59
CA PRO A 101 -30.95 25.05 32.72
C PRO A 101 -31.64 25.32 31.38
N PRO A 102 -31.13 24.77 30.26
CA PRO A 102 -31.76 24.92 28.95
C PRO A 102 -33.09 24.14 28.90
N PRO A 103 -34.06 24.59 28.07
CA PRO A 103 -35.33 23.89 27.91
C PRO A 103 -35.14 22.54 27.17
N PRO A 104 -36.02 21.56 27.40
CA PRO A 104 -35.91 20.24 26.81
C PRO A 104 -36.21 20.25 25.30
N THR A 105 -35.42 19.49 24.55
CA THR A 105 -35.51 19.27 23.09
C THR A 105 -36.76 18.48 22.72
N PRO A 106 -37.47 18.81 21.60
CA PRO A 106 -38.69 18.11 21.20
C PRO A 106 -38.41 16.73 20.58
N THR A 107 -39.29 15.78 20.90
CA THR A 107 -39.33 14.39 20.41
C THR A 107 -39.67 14.33 18.91
N PRO A 108 -39.04 13.44 18.10
CA PRO A 108 -39.36 13.31 16.69
C PRO A 108 -40.71 12.62 16.46
N THR A 109 -41.46 13.13 15.47
CA THR A 109 -42.74 12.58 14.99
C THR A 109 -42.46 11.47 13.96
N PRO A 110 -43.21 10.36 13.95
CA PRO A 110 -42.96 9.24 13.05
C PRO A 110 -43.39 9.58 11.61
N THR A 111 -42.57 9.13 10.66
CA THR A 111 -42.81 9.22 9.20
C THR A 111 -43.80 8.12 8.77
N PRO A 112 -44.76 8.38 7.85
CA PRO A 112 -45.73 7.37 7.42
C PRO A 112 -45.12 6.36 6.46
N ALA A 113 -45.56 5.10 6.57
CA ALA A 113 -45.21 4.00 5.68
C ALA A 113 -45.75 4.22 4.25
N LEU A 114 -44.93 3.88 3.26
CA LEU A 114 -45.31 3.76 1.84
C LEU A 114 -45.94 2.37 1.59
N PRO A 115 -46.89 2.25 0.64
CA PRO A 115 -47.62 1.01 0.40
C PRO A 115 -46.85 0.05 -0.52
N ASP A 116 -47.08 -1.23 -0.26
CA ASP A 116 -46.59 -2.37 -1.04
C ASP A 116 -47.01 -2.27 -2.52
N ARG A 117 -46.05 -2.51 -3.41
CA ARG A 117 -46.29 -2.74 -4.83
C ARG A 117 -45.79 -4.13 -5.18
N GLU A 118 -46.72 -5.04 -5.38
CA GLU A 118 -46.51 -6.32 -6.07
C GLU A 118 -46.20 -6.03 -7.54
N GLU A 119 -45.06 -6.52 -8.04
CA GLU A 119 -44.78 -6.62 -9.47
C GLU A 119 -44.69 -8.10 -9.87
N GLU A 120 -45.56 -8.47 -10.81
CA GLU A 120 -45.63 -9.78 -11.47
C GLU A 120 -44.42 -9.98 -12.40
N MET A 121 -43.72 -11.11 -12.26
CA MET A 121 -42.74 -11.60 -13.24
C MET A 121 -43.42 -12.16 -14.49
N PRO A 122 -42.86 -11.96 -15.70
CA PRO A 122 -43.17 -12.81 -16.85
C PRO A 122 -42.13 -13.93 -17.08
N ALA A 123 -42.67 -15.01 -17.61
CA ALA A 123 -42.14 -16.35 -17.86
C ALA A 123 -40.83 -16.49 -18.65
N GLU A 124 -40.10 -17.56 -18.29
CA GLU A 124 -38.96 -18.18 -18.98
C GLU A 124 -39.21 -18.44 -20.48
N ILE A 125 -38.19 -18.17 -21.31
CA ILE A 125 -38.06 -18.72 -22.66
C ILE A 125 -36.79 -19.56 -22.71
N ALA A 126 -36.97 -20.88 -22.78
CA ALA A 126 -35.89 -21.85 -22.94
C ALA A 126 -35.29 -21.84 -24.35
N PHE A 127 -33.97 -21.68 -24.47
CA PHE A 127 -33.22 -21.89 -25.72
C PHE A 127 -32.56 -23.27 -25.74
N LYS A 128 -32.78 -24.02 -26.82
CA LYS A 128 -32.08 -25.28 -27.12
C LYS A 128 -30.73 -24.98 -27.80
N PRO A 129 -29.61 -25.60 -27.36
CA PRO A 129 -28.34 -25.45 -28.05
C PRO A 129 -28.28 -26.33 -29.31
N SER A 130 -27.76 -25.75 -30.40
CA SER A 130 -27.32 -26.48 -31.59
C SER A 130 -25.82 -26.78 -31.50
N GLU A 131 -25.45 -28.04 -31.70
CA GLU A 131 -24.05 -28.51 -31.68
C GLU A 131 -23.19 -27.85 -32.78
N PRO A 132 -21.93 -27.44 -32.48
CA PRO A 132 -21.01 -26.97 -33.50
C PRO A 132 -20.27 -28.14 -34.16
N VAL A 133 -20.27 -28.14 -35.50
CA VAL A 133 -19.47 -29.02 -36.36
C VAL A 133 -18.02 -28.51 -36.36
N PHE A 134 -17.08 -29.37 -35.96
CA PHE A 134 -15.64 -29.11 -35.93
C PHE A 134 -15.00 -29.41 -37.31
N ASP A 135 -14.31 -28.43 -37.90
CA ASP A 135 -13.44 -28.64 -39.09
C ASP A 135 -11.97 -28.65 -38.64
N PRO A 136 -11.29 -29.81 -38.68
CA PRO A 136 -9.91 -29.97 -38.19
C PRO A 136 -8.82 -29.52 -39.16
N THR A 137 -9.11 -28.70 -40.19
CA THR A 137 -8.14 -28.41 -41.27
C THR A 137 -7.59 -26.98 -41.37
N SER A 138 -7.82 -26.09 -40.39
CA SER A 138 -7.23 -24.74 -40.46
C SER A 138 -5.72 -24.74 -40.09
N PRO A 139 -4.84 -24.15 -40.92
CA PRO A 139 -3.40 -24.14 -40.68
C PRO A 139 -3.03 -23.16 -39.56
N SER A 140 -2.01 -23.54 -38.78
CA SER A 140 -1.40 -22.76 -37.70
C SER A 140 -1.11 -21.33 -38.10
N PHE A 141 -1.68 -20.38 -37.36
CA PHE A 141 -1.47 -18.94 -37.51
C PHE A 141 -0.07 -18.57 -37.01
N ASP A 142 0.78 -18.02 -37.89
CA ASP A 142 2.07 -17.43 -37.54
C ASP A 142 1.84 -15.92 -37.23
N PRO A 143 1.94 -15.48 -35.97
CA PRO A 143 1.58 -14.13 -35.56
C PRO A 143 2.60 -13.04 -35.98
N PHE A 144 3.68 -13.38 -36.68
CA PHE A 144 4.75 -12.43 -37.01
C PHE A 144 4.70 -11.85 -38.44
N ALA A 145 3.72 -12.22 -39.26
CA ALA A 145 3.64 -11.79 -40.66
C ALA A 145 2.47 -10.82 -40.91
N ILE A 146 2.50 -9.62 -40.34
CA ILE A 146 1.62 -8.51 -40.76
C ILE A 146 2.45 -7.24 -40.94
N GLU A 147 2.59 -6.82 -42.20
CA GLU A 147 3.23 -5.56 -42.59
C GLU A 147 2.36 -4.37 -42.16
N THR A 148 2.84 -3.53 -41.24
CA THR A 148 2.20 -2.26 -40.81
C THR A 148 3.25 -1.13 -40.76
N PRO A 149 2.91 0.17 -40.89
CA PRO A 149 3.87 1.23 -41.27
C PRO A 149 4.70 1.85 -40.13
N CYS A 150 4.81 1.22 -38.95
CA CYS A 150 5.56 1.78 -37.80
C CYS A 150 6.98 1.20 -37.66
N ARG A 151 7.73 1.13 -38.76
CA ARG A 151 9.02 0.41 -38.84
C ARG A 151 10.16 0.98 -37.97
N GLU A 152 10.04 2.18 -37.42
CA GLU A 152 11.08 2.81 -36.60
C GLU A 152 10.97 2.50 -35.09
N LEU A 153 9.87 1.88 -34.64
CA LEU A 153 9.62 1.52 -33.23
C LEU A 153 9.57 -0.01 -33.01
N GLU A 154 10.04 -0.78 -33.99
CA GLU A 154 9.93 -2.25 -34.06
C GLU A 154 11.07 -3.01 -33.37
N ASP A 155 12.11 -2.35 -32.85
CA ASP A 155 13.25 -3.07 -32.29
C ASP A 155 13.04 -3.46 -30.81
N PRO A 156 12.75 -4.73 -30.45
CA PRO A 156 12.76 -5.17 -29.06
C PRO A 156 14.15 -5.01 -28.41
N ASN A 157 15.23 -4.87 -29.20
CA ASN A 157 16.53 -4.49 -28.67
C ASN A 157 16.54 -3.06 -28.17
N LEU A 158 15.68 -2.13 -28.61
CA LEU A 158 15.67 -0.73 -28.13
C LEU A 158 15.28 -0.62 -26.65
N VAL A 159 14.39 -1.51 -26.18
CA VAL A 159 14.00 -1.63 -24.76
C VAL A 159 15.12 -2.29 -23.95
N GLU A 160 15.72 -3.35 -24.49
CA GLU A 160 16.83 -4.05 -23.86
C GLU A 160 18.12 -3.21 -23.88
N GLU A 161 18.31 -2.36 -24.87
CA GLU A 161 19.37 -1.35 -25.04
C GLU A 161 19.07 -0.12 -24.16
N ALA A 162 17.80 0.28 -23.99
CA ALA A 162 17.40 1.24 -22.97
C ALA A 162 17.64 0.74 -21.54
N TYR A 163 17.65 -0.56 -21.28
CA TYR A 163 18.14 -1.09 -20.00
C TYR A 163 19.67 -1.28 -19.98
N ARG A 164 20.27 -1.84 -21.04
CA ARG A 164 21.70 -2.23 -21.09
C ARG A 164 22.68 -1.09 -21.37
N HIS A 165 22.29 -0.03 -22.08
CA HIS A 165 23.12 1.17 -22.34
C HIS A 165 23.00 2.24 -21.24
N HIS A 166 22.26 1.98 -20.16
CA HIS A 166 22.01 2.96 -19.09
C HIS A 166 22.95 2.86 -17.89
N ILE A 167 24.10 2.27 -18.12
CA ILE A 167 25.25 2.40 -17.25
C ILE A 167 26.35 3.14 -18.05
N PHE A 168 26.57 4.42 -17.72
CA PHE A 168 27.77 5.23 -18.07
C PHE A 168 27.81 6.14 -19.33
N ALA A 169 26.80 6.96 -19.63
CA ALA A 169 26.99 8.12 -20.52
C ALA A 169 26.31 9.41 -20.02
N SER A 170 27.14 10.33 -19.49
CA SER A 170 26.86 11.68 -18.96
C SER A 170 25.39 12.02 -18.66
N VAL A 171 25.02 11.92 -17.38
CA VAL A 171 23.84 12.58 -16.81
C VAL A 171 24.08 14.08 -16.88
N ASP A 172 23.12 14.84 -17.42
CA ASP A 172 23.24 16.30 -17.49
C ASP A 172 22.93 16.95 -16.13
N GLU A 173 21.97 16.37 -15.39
CA GLU A 173 21.45 16.93 -14.14
C GLU A 173 20.79 15.84 -13.28
N THR A 174 20.85 16.03 -11.95
CA THR A 174 20.10 15.24 -10.97
C THR A 174 19.13 16.16 -10.25
N LEU A 175 17.86 15.75 -10.14
CA LEU A 175 16.79 16.49 -9.46
C LEU A 175 16.30 15.71 -8.24
N ASP A 176 16.06 16.39 -7.12
CA ASP A 176 15.57 15.80 -5.87
C ASP A 176 14.02 15.71 -5.81
N GLY A 177 13.40 15.43 -6.95
CA GLY A 177 11.95 15.55 -7.16
C GLY A 177 11.54 16.78 -7.97
N ILE A 178 10.27 16.85 -8.34
CA ILE A 178 9.65 17.99 -9.03
C ILE A 178 8.39 18.39 -8.28
N GLU A 179 8.35 19.61 -7.73
CA GLU A 179 7.16 20.16 -7.08
C GLU A 179 6.76 21.47 -7.76
N LEU A 180 5.61 21.48 -8.43
CA LEU A 180 5.06 22.67 -9.10
C LEU A 180 3.64 22.94 -8.61
N SER A 181 3.30 24.21 -8.40
CA SER A 181 2.00 24.65 -7.89
C SER A 181 1.53 25.95 -8.55
N GLY A 182 0.24 26.27 -8.42
CA GLY A 182 -0.33 27.50 -8.99
C GLY A 182 -0.21 27.50 -10.50
N ASP A 183 0.40 28.52 -11.09
CA ASP A 183 0.60 28.63 -12.55
C ASP A 183 2.07 28.35 -12.98
N GLN A 184 2.85 27.67 -12.13
CA GLN A 184 4.26 27.37 -12.42
C GLN A 184 4.39 26.47 -13.65
N VAL A 185 5.39 26.77 -14.49
CA VAL A 185 5.72 25.96 -15.67
C VAL A 185 7.19 25.57 -15.60
N LEU A 186 7.47 24.27 -15.74
CA LEU A 186 8.82 23.74 -15.88
C LEU A 186 8.95 23.04 -17.24
N GLU A 187 9.89 23.50 -18.06
CA GLU A 187 10.21 22.87 -19.33
C GLU A 187 11.58 22.20 -19.27
N ILE A 188 11.61 20.90 -19.54
CA ILE A 188 12.81 20.07 -19.54
C ILE A 188 13.02 19.51 -20.94
N LYS A 189 13.95 20.10 -21.70
CA LYS A 189 14.15 19.78 -23.11
C LYS A 189 15.58 19.35 -23.44
N ASN A 190 15.72 18.38 -24.33
CA ASN A 190 17.00 17.96 -24.94
C ASN A 190 18.08 17.59 -23.91
N ARG A 191 17.72 16.89 -22.84
CA ARG A 191 18.65 16.51 -21.75
C ARG A 191 18.33 15.16 -21.12
N ARG A 192 19.29 14.64 -20.37
CA ARG A 192 19.22 13.41 -19.58
C ARG A 192 19.23 13.75 -18.10
N VAL A 193 18.17 13.37 -17.40
CA VAL A 193 18.00 13.68 -15.97
C VAL A 193 17.85 12.41 -15.16
N VAL A 194 18.46 12.42 -13.98
CA VAL A 194 18.15 11.47 -12.92
C VAL A 194 17.23 12.15 -11.92
N LEU A 195 16.10 11.52 -11.59
CA LEU A 195 15.13 12.03 -10.63
C LEU A 195 15.12 11.16 -9.38
N ASN A 196 15.46 11.77 -8.24
CA ASN A 196 15.48 11.18 -6.90
C ASN A 196 14.38 11.82 -6.04
N GLY A 197 13.11 11.52 -6.33
CA GLY A 197 12.00 12.10 -5.58
C GLY A 197 10.67 12.02 -6.32
N ASP A 198 9.61 12.47 -5.65
CA ASP A 198 8.26 12.51 -6.21
C ASP A 198 8.13 13.56 -7.33
N ILE A 199 7.14 13.36 -8.20
CA ILE A 199 6.64 14.41 -9.10
C ILE A 199 5.29 14.86 -8.55
N THR A 200 5.14 16.11 -8.15
CA THR A 200 3.89 16.67 -7.62
C THR A 200 3.54 17.95 -8.36
N LEU A 201 2.43 17.95 -9.09
CA LEU A 201 1.90 19.08 -9.85
C LEU A 201 0.51 19.45 -9.30
N ARG A 202 0.29 20.71 -8.92
CA ARG A 202 -0.98 21.18 -8.33
C ARG A 202 -1.47 22.49 -8.96
N GLY A 203 -2.76 22.80 -8.81
CA GLY A 203 -3.37 24.00 -9.37
C GLY A 203 -3.46 23.96 -10.90
N ASN A 204 -2.82 24.90 -11.59
CA ASN A 204 -2.68 24.95 -13.04
C ASN A 204 -1.23 24.70 -13.50
N ALA A 205 -0.41 24.09 -12.64
CA ALA A 205 1.00 23.90 -12.91
C ALA A 205 1.24 23.00 -14.12
N ARG A 206 2.34 23.21 -14.84
CA ARG A 206 2.66 22.46 -16.06
C ARG A 206 4.08 21.96 -16.06
N LEU A 207 4.25 20.65 -16.22
CA LEU A 207 5.52 20.01 -16.51
C LEU A 207 5.54 19.58 -17.98
N VAL A 208 6.48 20.11 -18.76
CA VAL A 208 6.67 19.75 -20.16
C VAL A 208 8.05 19.12 -20.33
N VAL A 209 8.07 17.87 -20.76
CA VAL A 209 9.30 17.14 -21.10
C VAL A 209 9.33 16.83 -22.60
N GLU A 210 10.40 17.23 -23.28
CA GLU A 210 10.50 17.14 -24.74
C GLU A 210 11.90 16.72 -25.21
N ASN A 211 12.00 15.72 -26.09
CA ASN A 211 13.30 15.14 -26.50
C ASN A 211 14.16 14.80 -25.28
N PHE A 212 13.53 14.17 -24.30
CA PHE A 212 14.02 14.10 -22.94
C PHE A 212 14.17 12.65 -22.50
N TYR A 213 15.23 12.36 -21.76
CA TYR A 213 15.42 11.08 -21.10
C TYR A 213 15.41 11.28 -19.59
N ILE A 214 14.55 10.54 -18.88
CA ILE A 214 14.54 10.53 -17.42
C ILE A 214 14.71 9.11 -16.89
N LEU A 215 15.62 8.98 -15.95
CA LEU A 215 15.67 7.85 -15.04
C LEU A 215 15.07 8.30 -13.71
N TRP A 216 13.88 7.81 -13.40
CA TRP A 216 13.32 7.92 -12.07
C TRP A 216 13.98 6.85 -11.20
N ASN A 217 14.95 7.29 -10.40
CA ASN A 217 15.93 6.43 -9.77
C ASN A 217 15.40 5.85 -8.45
N ASN A 218 14.29 5.11 -8.55
CA ASN A 218 13.76 4.32 -7.44
C ASN A 218 14.51 2.99 -7.29
N SER A 219 14.60 2.52 -6.07
CA SER A 219 15.29 1.32 -5.57
C SER A 219 14.31 0.19 -5.22
N TYR A 220 13.10 0.55 -4.80
CA TYR A 220 12.04 -0.40 -4.46
C TYR A 220 10.67 0.02 -5.01
N PHE A 221 9.70 -0.87 -4.89
CA PHE A 221 8.31 -0.65 -5.31
C PHE A 221 7.65 0.51 -4.55
N ALA A 222 7.12 1.49 -5.29
CA ALA A 222 6.42 2.67 -4.74
C ALA A 222 7.25 3.55 -3.78
N GLU A 223 8.58 3.57 -3.91
CA GLU A 223 9.45 4.57 -3.24
C GLU A 223 9.02 6.00 -3.59
N TYR A 224 8.81 6.24 -4.89
CA TYR A 224 8.36 7.50 -5.44
C TYR A 224 7.05 7.36 -6.20
N MET A 225 6.38 8.49 -6.39
CA MET A 225 5.09 8.57 -7.05
C MET A 225 4.92 9.90 -7.81
N GLY A 226 4.14 9.82 -8.89
CA GLY A 226 3.70 10.99 -9.65
C GLY A 226 2.28 11.37 -9.27
N LEU A 227 2.06 12.64 -8.92
CA LEU A 227 0.77 13.24 -8.64
C LEU A 227 0.56 14.43 -9.57
N VAL A 228 -0.46 14.34 -10.43
CA VAL A 228 -0.90 15.45 -11.29
C VAL A 228 -2.32 15.82 -10.87
N GLN A 229 -2.45 16.85 -10.04
CA GLN A 229 -3.71 17.20 -9.36
C GLN A 229 -4.37 18.45 -9.94
N ASP A 230 -5.63 18.66 -9.58
CA ASP A 230 -6.43 19.82 -10.02
C ASP A 230 -6.49 19.97 -11.56
N ASN A 231 -6.08 21.12 -12.10
CA ASN A 231 -5.97 21.38 -13.53
C ASN A 231 -4.52 21.27 -14.03
N ALA A 232 -3.61 20.70 -13.24
CA ALA A 232 -2.20 20.60 -13.61
C ALA A 232 -2.03 19.70 -14.85
N ALA A 233 -0.95 19.93 -15.60
CA ALA A 233 -0.67 19.18 -16.83
C ALA A 233 0.74 18.58 -16.82
N PHE A 234 0.83 17.30 -17.17
CA PHE A 234 2.08 16.63 -17.51
C PHE A 234 2.10 16.27 -19.00
N GLU A 235 3.01 16.89 -19.75
CA GLU A 235 3.19 16.68 -21.18
C GLU A 235 4.55 16.02 -21.45
N ALA A 236 4.56 14.82 -22.05
CA ALA A 236 5.76 14.16 -22.53
C ALA A 236 5.72 14.00 -24.06
N LYS A 237 6.76 14.50 -24.75
CA LYS A 237 6.84 14.50 -26.22
C LYS A 237 8.20 13.98 -26.66
N HIS A 238 8.24 13.01 -27.57
CA HIS A 238 9.51 12.45 -28.08
C HIS A 238 10.47 12.06 -26.96
N SER A 239 9.96 11.52 -25.85
CA SER A 239 10.71 11.33 -24.61
C SER A 239 10.74 9.88 -24.18
N VAL A 240 11.75 9.53 -23.38
CA VAL A 240 11.93 8.18 -22.82
C VAL A 240 11.93 8.30 -21.30
N LEU A 241 10.93 7.71 -20.66
CA LEU A 241 10.69 7.77 -19.22
C LEU A 241 10.96 6.39 -18.61
N VAL A 242 12.07 6.24 -17.90
CA VAL A 242 12.56 4.96 -17.37
C VAL A 242 12.57 5.00 -15.84
N LYS A 243 12.45 3.83 -15.22
CA LYS A 243 12.48 3.63 -13.76
C LYS A 243 13.73 2.85 -13.34
N GLY A 244 14.18 3.04 -12.10
CA GLY A 244 15.40 2.44 -11.56
C GLY A 244 15.21 0.98 -11.12
N CYS A 245 14.01 0.62 -10.65
CA CYS A 245 13.69 -0.73 -10.22
C CYS A 245 12.65 -1.40 -11.16
N PRO A 246 12.61 -2.75 -11.23
CA PRO A 246 11.65 -3.48 -12.05
C PRO A 246 10.19 -3.36 -11.57
N GLY A 247 9.96 -3.00 -10.30
CA GLY A 247 8.64 -2.82 -9.70
C GLY A 247 7.84 -1.63 -10.25
N ASN A 248 6.54 -1.54 -9.95
CA ASN A 248 5.68 -0.49 -10.48
C ASN A 248 6.14 0.91 -10.05
N LEU A 249 5.94 1.85 -10.97
CA LEU A 249 6.13 3.26 -10.72
C LEU A 249 4.89 3.96 -11.24
N ASN A 250 4.11 4.55 -10.32
CA ASN A 250 2.77 5.01 -10.63
C ASN A 250 2.73 6.53 -10.79
N VAL A 251 2.08 6.98 -11.85
CA VAL A 251 1.70 8.39 -12.06
C VAL A 251 0.18 8.49 -11.99
N TYR A 252 -0.32 9.04 -10.90
CA TYR A 252 -1.74 9.31 -10.66
C TYR A 252 -2.10 10.68 -11.24
N VAL A 253 -3.14 10.71 -12.07
CA VAL A 253 -3.53 11.89 -12.83
C VAL A 253 -4.96 12.26 -12.53
N GLU A 254 -5.22 13.27 -11.70
CA GLU A 254 -6.53 13.93 -11.56
C GLU A 254 -6.69 15.08 -12.57
N GLY A 255 -5.57 15.66 -13.03
CA GLY A 255 -5.53 16.72 -14.04
C GLY A 255 -5.40 16.21 -15.47
N GLN A 256 -4.41 16.72 -16.20
CA GLN A 256 -4.19 16.42 -17.62
C GLN A 256 -2.87 15.69 -17.83
N LEU A 257 -2.90 14.64 -18.65
CA LEU A 257 -1.70 13.97 -19.12
C LEU A 257 -1.73 13.83 -20.64
N THR A 258 -0.63 14.21 -21.29
CA THR A 258 -0.42 13.98 -22.72
C THR A 258 0.91 13.28 -22.94
N MET A 259 0.87 12.14 -23.60
CA MET A 259 2.03 11.43 -24.09
C MET A 259 1.97 11.34 -25.60
N ASP A 260 2.98 11.88 -26.28
CA ASP A 260 3.07 11.91 -27.73
C ASP A 260 4.44 11.41 -28.17
N GLU A 261 4.46 10.44 -29.08
CA GLU A 261 5.69 9.86 -29.66
C GLU A 261 6.75 9.49 -28.61
N SER A 262 6.31 8.96 -27.45
CA SER A 262 7.16 8.73 -26.29
C SER A 262 7.18 7.26 -25.85
N ILE A 263 8.22 6.86 -25.12
CA ILE A 263 8.34 5.55 -24.47
C ILE A 263 8.29 5.77 -22.96
N SER A 264 7.44 5.05 -22.24
CA SER A 264 7.38 5.14 -20.78
C SER A 264 7.30 3.76 -20.13
N PHE A 265 8.10 3.59 -19.09
CA PHE A 265 8.03 2.48 -18.14
C PHE A 265 7.21 2.82 -16.90
N PHE A 266 6.63 4.02 -16.85
CA PHE A 266 5.72 4.44 -15.80
C PHE A 266 4.32 3.87 -16.07
N ASP A 267 3.66 3.46 -15.00
CA ASP A 267 2.26 3.08 -15.01
C ASP A 267 1.40 4.33 -14.89
N ILE A 268 0.51 4.55 -15.85
CA ILE A 268 -0.35 5.73 -15.89
C ILE A 268 -1.70 5.38 -15.28
N ILE A 269 -2.12 6.13 -14.27
CA ILE A 269 -3.36 5.89 -13.53
C ILE A 269 -4.21 7.17 -13.56
N PRO A 270 -5.03 7.39 -14.60
CA PRO A 270 -6.00 8.48 -14.60
C PRO A 270 -6.99 8.30 -13.44
N CYS A 271 -7.24 9.37 -12.71
CA CYS A 271 -8.12 9.47 -11.56
C CYS A 271 -9.31 10.38 -11.88
N ARG A 272 -10.25 10.51 -10.94
CA ARG A 272 -11.50 11.26 -11.13
C ARG A 272 -11.26 12.69 -11.62
N GLY A 273 -11.91 13.08 -12.72
CA GLY A 273 -11.82 14.42 -13.30
C GLY A 273 -10.78 14.56 -14.42
N SER A 274 -9.98 13.51 -14.66
CA SER A 274 -8.82 13.60 -15.53
C SER A 274 -9.10 13.42 -17.02
N VAL A 275 -8.16 13.94 -17.80
CA VAL A 275 -8.06 13.70 -19.23
C VAL A 275 -6.65 13.22 -19.55
N ALA A 276 -6.53 11.97 -19.98
CA ALA A 276 -5.27 11.36 -20.39
C ALA A 276 -5.32 11.00 -21.88
N THR A 277 -4.34 11.49 -22.64
CA THR A 277 -4.18 11.18 -24.07
C THR A 277 -2.81 10.57 -24.31
N ILE A 278 -2.79 9.38 -24.92
CA ILE A 278 -1.59 8.66 -25.32
C ILE A 278 -1.66 8.47 -26.83
N ASN A 279 -0.74 9.08 -27.56
CA ASN A 279 -0.71 9.06 -29.01
C ASN A 279 0.67 8.61 -29.51
N SER A 280 0.68 7.71 -30.48
CA SER A 280 1.90 7.22 -31.14
C SER A 280 3.02 6.81 -30.16
N SER A 281 2.65 6.29 -28.98
CA SER A 281 3.56 6.08 -27.86
C SER A 281 3.65 4.60 -27.46
N GLN A 282 4.65 4.26 -26.65
CA GLN A 282 4.83 2.95 -26.07
C GLN A 282 4.77 3.02 -24.54
N LEU A 283 3.85 2.28 -23.94
CA LEU A 283 3.77 2.11 -22.49
C LEU A 283 4.16 0.68 -22.14
N VAL A 284 5.36 0.55 -21.59
CA VAL A 284 6.05 -0.71 -21.31
C VAL A 284 6.03 -1.03 -19.80
N GLY A 285 5.47 -0.13 -18.98
CA GLY A 285 5.27 -0.34 -17.55
C GLY A 285 4.53 -1.67 -17.27
N PRO A 286 4.75 -2.28 -16.09
CA PRO A 286 4.17 -3.56 -15.74
C PRO A 286 2.64 -3.56 -15.78
N LEU A 287 1.98 -2.41 -15.60
CA LEU A 287 0.53 -2.22 -15.74
C LEU A 287 0.13 -1.45 -16.99
N GLY A 288 1.06 -0.73 -17.63
CA GLY A 288 0.79 0.12 -18.80
C GLY A 288 -0.11 1.29 -18.44
N VAL A 289 -1.43 1.10 -18.52
CA VAL A 289 -2.45 2.08 -18.10
C VAL A 289 -3.52 1.43 -17.26
N ASN A 290 -3.88 2.06 -16.13
CA ASN A 290 -5.03 1.68 -15.33
C ASN A 290 -6.15 2.71 -15.46
N TRP A 291 -7.24 2.34 -16.12
CA TRP A 291 -8.42 3.16 -16.35
C TRP A 291 -9.53 2.81 -15.36
N PRO A 292 -9.87 3.71 -14.40
CA PRO A 292 -11.02 3.53 -13.53
C PRO A 292 -12.31 3.89 -14.26
N GLY A 293 -13.31 3.02 -14.14
CA GLY A 293 -14.65 3.19 -14.71
C GLY A 293 -15.60 4.02 -13.84
N ASP A 294 -15.20 4.43 -12.64
CA ASP A 294 -16.03 5.13 -11.67
C ASP A 294 -15.73 6.64 -11.56
N GLY A 295 -16.20 7.39 -12.55
CA GLY A 295 -16.23 8.86 -12.49
C GLY A 295 -15.94 9.53 -13.83
N PRO A 296 -16.00 10.88 -13.91
CA PRO A 296 -15.70 11.61 -15.14
C PRO A 296 -14.21 11.54 -15.47
N ILE A 297 -13.81 10.46 -16.13
CA ILE A 297 -12.43 10.15 -16.54
C ILE A 297 -12.44 9.94 -18.04
N SER A 298 -11.51 10.57 -18.76
CA SER A 298 -11.37 10.33 -20.20
C SER A 298 -9.96 9.85 -20.52
N LEU A 299 -9.87 8.61 -21.01
CA LEU A 299 -8.63 8.04 -21.51
C LEU A 299 -8.76 7.77 -23.01
N LYS A 300 -7.83 8.33 -23.78
CA LYS A 300 -7.71 8.09 -25.21
C LYS A 300 -6.33 7.53 -25.55
N VAL A 301 -6.30 6.36 -26.19
CA VAL A 301 -5.09 5.68 -26.67
C VAL A 301 -5.19 5.52 -28.18
N THR A 302 -4.28 6.14 -28.93
CA THR A 302 -4.28 6.11 -30.40
C THR A 302 -2.92 5.77 -30.98
N ASN A 303 -2.90 4.92 -32.00
CA ASN A 303 -1.68 4.52 -32.73
C ASN A 303 -0.53 4.07 -31.82
N SER A 304 -0.85 3.52 -30.65
CA SER A 304 0.12 3.27 -29.57
C SER A 304 0.29 1.78 -29.30
N ARG A 305 1.36 1.42 -28.57
CA ARG A 305 1.57 0.08 -28.02
C ARG A 305 1.49 0.16 -26.51
N VAL A 306 0.61 -0.62 -25.90
CA VAL A 306 0.43 -0.63 -24.44
C VAL A 306 0.58 -2.06 -23.95
N SER A 307 1.44 -2.26 -22.94
CA SER A 307 1.67 -3.56 -22.31
C SER A 307 0.35 -4.14 -21.81
N GLN A 308 -0.29 -3.43 -20.89
CA GLN A 308 -1.58 -3.78 -20.33
C GLN A 308 -2.52 -2.57 -20.29
N ILE A 309 -3.81 -2.87 -20.47
CA ILE A 309 -4.87 -1.95 -20.06
C ILE A 309 -5.63 -2.63 -18.93
N VAL A 310 -5.50 -2.04 -17.73
CA VAL A 310 -6.30 -2.40 -16.56
C VAL A 310 -7.59 -1.61 -16.62
N ILE A 311 -8.71 -2.33 -16.70
CA ILE A 311 -10.06 -1.78 -16.62
C ILE A 311 -10.50 -1.97 -15.17
N ALA A 312 -10.46 -0.88 -14.40
CA ALA A 312 -10.74 -0.90 -12.97
C ALA A 312 -12.17 -0.45 -12.66
N PHE A 313 -12.85 -1.15 -11.76
CA PHE A 313 -14.18 -0.76 -11.29
C PHE A 313 -14.21 -0.79 -9.77
N SER A 314 -14.28 0.39 -9.17
CA SER A 314 -14.01 0.59 -7.75
C SER A 314 -15.25 0.80 -6.89
N SER A 315 -16.38 1.15 -7.52
CA SER A 315 -17.67 1.37 -6.87
C SER A 315 -18.78 1.41 -7.92
N GLY A 316 -20.03 1.30 -7.48
CA GLY A 316 -21.17 1.47 -8.38
C GLY A 316 -22.47 0.91 -7.83
N GLU A 317 -23.58 1.50 -8.28
CA GLU A 317 -24.91 0.92 -8.06
C GLU A 317 -25.12 -0.31 -8.97
N PRO A 318 -26.14 -1.16 -8.69
CA PRO A 318 -26.36 -2.37 -9.46
C PRO A 318 -26.53 -2.08 -10.96
N GLU A 319 -25.65 -2.69 -11.76
CA GLU A 319 -25.60 -2.59 -13.22
C GLU A 319 -24.98 -3.88 -13.76
N GLU A 320 -25.49 -4.39 -14.88
CA GLU A 320 -24.84 -5.45 -15.65
C GLU A 320 -23.91 -4.83 -16.68
N VAL A 321 -22.63 -5.21 -16.64
CA VAL A 321 -21.59 -4.69 -17.54
C VAL A 321 -21.07 -5.84 -18.41
N LEU A 322 -21.36 -5.77 -19.71
CA LEU A 322 -20.95 -6.78 -20.68
C LEU A 322 -19.66 -6.38 -21.40
N PHE A 323 -18.65 -7.24 -21.30
CA PHE A 323 -17.46 -7.22 -22.15
C PHE A 323 -17.48 -8.42 -23.08
N SER A 324 -17.24 -8.19 -24.38
CA SER A 324 -17.23 -9.28 -25.36
C SER A 324 -16.13 -9.10 -26.39
N GLY A 325 -15.53 -10.22 -26.79
CA GLY A 325 -14.59 -10.27 -27.92
C GLY A 325 -13.23 -9.62 -27.66
N LEU A 326 -12.81 -9.46 -26.40
CA LEU A 326 -11.50 -8.88 -26.10
C LEU A 326 -10.37 -9.83 -26.55
N ARG A 327 -9.41 -9.30 -27.31
CA ARG A 327 -8.21 -10.02 -27.76
C ARG A 327 -6.98 -9.15 -27.51
N TRP A 328 -5.82 -9.78 -27.41
CA TRP A 328 -4.53 -9.11 -27.24
C TRP A 328 -3.56 -9.60 -28.33
N GLY A 329 -2.49 -8.84 -28.58
CA GLY A 329 -1.51 -9.19 -29.60
C GLY A 329 -1.78 -8.61 -31.01
N GLY A 330 -2.69 -7.65 -31.15
CA GLY A 330 -2.95 -6.96 -32.42
C GLY A 330 -3.58 -5.57 -32.22
N PRO A 331 -3.72 -4.76 -33.28
CA PRO A 331 -4.43 -3.49 -33.21
C PRO A 331 -5.87 -3.69 -32.72
N GLN A 332 -6.21 -3.01 -31.63
CA GLN A 332 -7.52 -3.02 -31.02
C GLN A 332 -8.25 -1.71 -31.30
N SER A 333 -9.56 -1.82 -31.39
CA SER A 333 -10.47 -0.67 -31.36
C SER A 333 -11.56 -0.97 -30.33
N LEU A 334 -11.60 -0.17 -29.27
CA LEU A 334 -12.54 -0.33 -28.17
C LEU A 334 -13.05 1.05 -27.76
N SER A 335 -14.36 1.14 -27.50
CA SER A 335 -14.97 2.32 -26.91
C SER A 335 -15.86 1.87 -25.77
N VAL A 336 -15.56 2.31 -24.55
CA VAL A 336 -16.36 2.05 -23.34
C VAL A 336 -16.80 3.38 -22.76
N SER A 337 -18.02 3.42 -22.25
CA SER A 337 -18.50 4.55 -21.44
C SER A 337 -19.34 4.02 -20.30
N THR A 338 -19.23 4.62 -19.12
CA THR A 338 -19.94 4.19 -17.91
C THR A 338 -21.02 5.19 -17.51
N MET A 339 -21.98 4.75 -16.71
CA MET A 339 -23.01 5.63 -16.13
C MET A 339 -22.40 6.73 -15.24
N GLU A 340 -21.24 6.46 -14.64
CA GLU A 340 -20.48 7.39 -13.81
C GLU A 340 -19.73 8.47 -14.62
N GLY A 341 -19.80 8.40 -15.95
CA GLY A 341 -19.21 9.38 -16.87
C GLY A 341 -17.79 9.06 -17.32
N ALA A 342 -17.27 7.86 -17.04
CA ALA A 342 -15.96 7.45 -17.51
C ALA A 342 -16.02 7.11 -18.99
N SER A 343 -14.94 7.36 -19.72
CA SER A 343 -14.77 7.00 -21.12
C SER A 343 -13.36 6.44 -21.38
N LEU A 344 -13.32 5.29 -22.05
CA LEU A 344 -12.10 4.68 -22.57
C LEU A 344 -12.25 4.56 -24.08
N LYS A 345 -11.30 5.14 -24.82
CA LYS A 345 -11.24 5.01 -26.27
C LYS A 345 -9.86 4.51 -26.69
N VAL A 346 -9.82 3.33 -27.30
CA VAL A 346 -8.63 2.74 -27.92
C VAL A 346 -8.87 2.70 -29.41
N GLU A 347 -7.95 3.25 -30.21
CA GLU A 347 -8.05 3.24 -31.68
C GLU A 347 -6.69 2.86 -32.29
N ASN A 348 -6.70 1.88 -33.19
CA ASN A 348 -5.52 1.45 -33.93
C ASN A 348 -4.29 1.23 -33.03
N SER A 349 -4.50 0.65 -31.85
CA SER A 349 -3.45 0.53 -30.83
C SER A 349 -3.28 -0.91 -30.43
N TRP A 350 -2.03 -1.33 -30.30
CA TRP A 350 -1.67 -2.70 -29.98
C TRP A 350 -1.67 -2.88 -28.46
N ILE A 351 -2.42 -3.87 -27.96
CA ILE A 351 -2.50 -4.20 -26.53
C ILE A 351 -1.91 -5.60 -26.33
N GLY A 352 -0.87 -5.73 -25.50
CA GLY A 352 -0.26 -7.03 -25.23
C GLY A 352 1.18 -6.95 -24.71
N ARG A 353 1.90 -8.07 -24.66
CA ARG A 353 3.30 -8.11 -24.20
C ARG A 353 4.31 -7.43 -25.15
N ILE A 354 4.85 -6.27 -24.79
CA ILE A 354 5.77 -5.50 -25.66
C ILE A 354 7.20 -6.07 -25.63
N ASP A 355 7.63 -6.60 -24.50
CA ASP A 355 8.99 -7.11 -24.30
C ASP A 355 8.99 -8.38 -23.42
N LYS A 356 10.16 -8.92 -23.12
CA LYS A 356 10.28 -10.10 -22.24
C LYS A 356 9.94 -9.82 -20.77
N LEU A 357 9.94 -8.56 -20.34
CA LEU A 357 9.78 -8.18 -18.93
C LEU A 357 8.34 -7.78 -18.58
N SER A 358 7.57 -7.36 -19.58
CA SER A 358 6.20 -6.88 -19.47
C SER A 358 5.22 -8.05 -19.43
N ARG A 359 4.21 -7.88 -18.60
CA ARG A 359 2.95 -8.62 -18.71
C ARG A 359 2.11 -7.97 -19.83
N GLY A 360 1.09 -8.65 -20.33
CA GLY A 360 0.45 -8.21 -21.56
C GLY A 360 -1.04 -8.48 -21.61
N GLY A 361 -1.83 -7.53 -22.12
CA GLY A 361 -3.23 -7.77 -22.49
C GLY A 361 -4.25 -7.00 -21.65
N TRP A 362 -5.47 -7.53 -21.61
CA TRP A 362 -6.58 -6.94 -20.86
C TRP A 362 -6.57 -7.43 -19.42
N VAL A 363 -6.71 -6.50 -18.48
CA VAL A 363 -6.81 -6.81 -17.06
C VAL A 363 -8.11 -6.24 -16.52
N PHE A 364 -8.82 -7.02 -15.72
CA PHE A 364 -10.01 -6.56 -15.00
C PHE A 364 -9.67 -6.39 -13.53
N ASP A 365 -9.70 -5.16 -13.02
CA ASP A 365 -9.47 -4.85 -11.61
C ASP A 365 -10.80 -4.50 -10.94
N ILE A 366 -11.45 -5.50 -10.36
CA ILE A 366 -12.80 -5.38 -9.82
C ILE A 366 -12.69 -5.24 -8.30
N ASN A 367 -13.02 -4.05 -7.82
CA ASN A 367 -12.70 -3.59 -6.48
C ASN A 367 -13.94 -3.09 -5.72
N GLU A 368 -13.84 -3.12 -4.40
CA GLU A 368 -14.65 -2.38 -3.44
C GLU A 368 -13.71 -1.50 -2.59
N VAL A 369 -13.59 -0.23 -2.98
CA VAL A 369 -12.49 0.62 -2.50
C VAL A 369 -12.63 0.98 -1.03
N PRO A 370 -11.65 0.61 -0.19
CA PRO A 370 -11.52 1.19 1.14
C PRO A 370 -11.15 2.67 1.03
N TYR A 371 -11.70 3.51 1.92
CA TYR A 371 -11.34 4.92 2.02
C TYR A 371 -11.16 5.33 3.48
N VAL A 372 -10.38 6.38 3.71
CA VAL A 372 -10.20 6.95 5.06
C VAL A 372 -11.35 7.93 5.35
N LYS A 373 -12.11 7.71 6.43
CA LYS A 373 -13.30 8.52 6.74
C LYS A 373 -12.99 9.98 7.03
N ASP A 374 -11.88 10.25 7.72
CA ASP A 374 -11.50 11.59 8.19
C ASP A 374 -10.67 12.39 7.18
N HIS A 375 -10.73 12.00 5.90
CA HIS A 375 -9.96 12.55 4.78
C HIS A 375 -8.46 12.22 4.90
N TRP A 376 -7.93 11.57 3.86
CA TRP A 376 -6.52 11.24 3.72
C TRP A 376 -6.01 11.88 2.43
N GLU A 377 -4.81 12.46 2.50
CA GLU A 377 -4.15 12.98 1.32
C GLU A 377 -3.43 11.83 0.60
N PHE A 378 -3.91 11.52 -0.60
CA PHE A 378 -3.33 10.49 -1.44
C PHE A 378 -1.82 10.72 -1.61
N GLY A 379 -1.02 9.66 -1.45
CA GLY A 379 0.44 9.75 -1.51
C GLY A 379 1.15 9.99 -0.18
N THR A 380 0.42 10.33 0.87
CA THR A 380 0.95 10.38 2.23
C THR A 380 0.71 9.03 2.93
N PRO A 381 1.54 8.59 3.89
CA PRO A 381 1.24 7.36 4.61
C PRO A 381 -0.08 7.47 5.40
N VAL A 382 -1.02 6.55 5.16
CA VAL A 382 -2.23 6.38 5.98
C VAL A 382 -1.85 6.12 7.45
N PRO A 383 -2.41 6.87 8.43
CA PRO A 383 -2.17 6.62 9.85
C PRO A 383 -2.67 5.25 10.32
N ASP A 384 -1.95 4.62 11.25
CA ASP A 384 -2.31 3.30 11.77
C ASP A 384 -3.62 3.29 12.56
N ASP A 385 -4.07 4.43 13.07
CA ASP A 385 -5.33 4.62 13.79
C ASP A 385 -6.48 5.12 12.91
N ALA A 386 -6.26 5.25 11.59
CA ALA A 386 -7.27 5.71 10.66
C ALA A 386 -8.50 4.78 10.67
N GLU A 387 -9.70 5.38 10.67
CA GLU A 387 -10.94 4.66 10.43
C GLU A 387 -11.17 4.49 8.93
N LEU A 388 -11.33 3.23 8.51
CA LEU A 388 -11.65 2.89 7.14
C LEU A 388 -13.16 2.72 6.94
N GLY A 389 -13.66 3.26 5.84
CA GLY A 389 -14.95 2.91 5.24
C GLY A 389 -14.73 2.11 3.96
N VAL A 390 -15.81 1.59 3.38
CA VAL A 390 -15.80 0.86 2.09
C VAL A 390 -16.82 1.48 1.16
N LEU A 391 -16.40 1.76 -0.08
CA LEU A 391 -17.30 2.02 -1.19
C LEU A 391 -17.65 0.69 -1.85
N LEU A 392 -18.92 0.32 -1.79
CA LEU A 392 -19.39 -0.94 -2.37
C LEU A 392 -19.50 -0.84 -3.89
N ASN A 393 -19.09 -1.89 -4.54
CA ASN A 393 -19.36 -2.15 -5.96
C ASN A 393 -20.45 -3.21 -6.01
N LYS A 394 -21.62 -2.86 -6.54
CA LYS A 394 -22.77 -3.78 -6.62
C LYS A 394 -23.05 -4.28 -8.05
N LYS A 395 -22.09 -4.09 -8.96
CA LYS A 395 -22.26 -4.42 -10.37
C LYS A 395 -22.03 -5.91 -10.63
N HIS A 396 -22.58 -6.39 -11.72
CA HIS A 396 -22.35 -7.72 -12.26
C HIS A 396 -21.61 -7.62 -13.60
N TYR A 397 -20.39 -8.14 -13.65
CA TYR A 397 -19.55 -8.10 -14.84
C TYR A 397 -19.67 -9.42 -15.60
N ILE A 398 -20.05 -9.37 -16.87
CA ILE A 398 -20.18 -10.55 -17.73
C ILE A 398 -19.12 -10.43 -18.82
N ILE A 399 -18.16 -11.35 -18.83
CA ILE A 399 -17.04 -11.35 -19.79
C ILE A 399 -17.18 -12.56 -20.71
N VAL A 400 -17.50 -12.29 -21.98
CA VAL A 400 -17.90 -13.31 -22.96
C VAL A 400 -16.89 -13.39 -24.10
N ASP A 401 -16.60 -14.60 -24.57
CA ASP A 401 -15.81 -14.85 -25.78
C ASP A 401 -14.49 -14.06 -25.80
N SER A 402 -13.78 -14.00 -24.67
CA SER A 402 -12.64 -13.08 -24.48
C SER A 402 -11.33 -13.78 -24.08
N GLU A 403 -10.23 -13.07 -24.29
CA GLU A 403 -8.88 -13.41 -23.81
C GLU A 403 -8.44 -12.32 -22.83
N VAL A 404 -8.39 -12.69 -21.55
CA VAL A 404 -8.04 -11.82 -20.44
C VAL A 404 -6.69 -12.27 -19.90
N ASP A 405 -5.78 -11.32 -19.70
CA ASP A 405 -4.51 -11.64 -19.08
C ASP A 405 -4.69 -11.93 -17.60
N SER A 406 -5.32 -11.01 -16.87
CA SER A 406 -5.64 -11.26 -15.47
C SER A 406 -6.91 -10.62 -14.97
N MET A 407 -7.43 -11.23 -13.92
CA MET A 407 -8.46 -10.64 -13.07
C MET A 407 -7.84 -10.31 -11.72
N TRP A 408 -8.02 -9.09 -11.24
CA TRP A 408 -7.67 -8.68 -9.90
C TRP A 408 -8.97 -8.48 -9.14
N LEU A 409 -9.23 -9.39 -8.20
CA LEU A 409 -10.50 -9.46 -7.49
C LEU A 409 -10.24 -9.06 -6.04
N TRP A 410 -10.89 -7.97 -5.61
CA TRP A 410 -10.76 -7.49 -4.24
C TRP A 410 -11.81 -8.11 -3.33
N PHE A 411 -11.38 -8.54 -2.15
CA PHE A 411 -12.24 -9.01 -1.07
C PHE A 411 -12.15 -8.02 0.07
N THR A 412 -13.20 -7.22 0.24
CA THR A 412 -13.16 -6.01 1.08
C THR A 412 -13.01 -6.30 2.59
N ILE A 413 -12.86 -5.23 3.37
CA ILE A 413 -12.77 -5.30 4.83
C ILE A 413 -14.03 -5.96 5.40
N GLY A 414 -13.85 -7.01 6.19
CA GLY A 414 -14.94 -7.77 6.81
C GLY A 414 -15.53 -8.88 5.92
N SER A 415 -15.04 -9.03 4.68
CA SER A 415 -15.37 -10.16 3.83
C SER A 415 -14.83 -11.48 4.40
N LYS A 416 -15.50 -12.59 4.08
CA LYS A 416 -15.04 -13.95 4.34
C LYS A 416 -15.15 -14.75 3.05
N VAL A 417 -14.03 -15.26 2.58
CA VAL A 417 -13.95 -15.88 1.25
C VAL A 417 -13.20 -17.21 1.34
N ARG A 418 -13.74 -18.26 0.72
CA ARG A 418 -13.04 -19.51 0.49
C ARG A 418 -12.94 -19.81 -1.00
N ILE A 419 -11.69 -19.91 -1.46
CA ILE A 419 -11.30 -20.09 -2.86
C ILE A 419 -10.67 -21.46 -2.99
N ALA A 420 -11.36 -22.41 -3.63
CA ALA A 420 -10.86 -23.77 -3.79
C ALA A 420 -10.75 -24.15 -5.26
N ASN A 421 -9.65 -24.84 -5.61
CA ASN A 421 -9.45 -25.46 -6.92
C ASN A 421 -9.50 -24.52 -8.13
N TRP A 422 -9.23 -23.22 -7.93
CA TRP A 422 -9.16 -22.28 -9.04
C TRP A 422 -7.88 -22.50 -9.85
N LYS A 423 -8.00 -22.48 -11.18
CA LYS A 423 -6.88 -22.59 -12.11
C LYS A 423 -7.09 -21.69 -13.31
N ALA A 424 -6.02 -21.04 -13.74
CA ALA A 424 -6.00 -20.34 -15.02
C ALA A 424 -6.34 -21.27 -16.20
N GLY A 425 -6.91 -20.70 -17.25
CA GLY A 425 -7.32 -21.45 -18.44
C GLY A 425 -8.58 -20.88 -19.08
N ARG A 426 -9.21 -21.70 -19.93
CA ARG A 426 -10.47 -21.37 -20.59
C ARG A 426 -11.64 -21.86 -19.75
N PHE A 427 -12.55 -20.94 -19.43
CA PHE A 427 -13.80 -21.19 -18.74
C PHE A 427 -14.91 -21.24 -19.77
N THR A 428 -15.65 -22.34 -19.83
CA THR A 428 -16.91 -22.39 -20.58
C THR A 428 -17.97 -21.57 -19.86
N HIS A 429 -18.01 -21.72 -18.54
CA HIS A 429 -18.80 -20.95 -17.59
C HIS A 429 -18.04 -20.91 -16.27
N TRP A 430 -18.03 -19.78 -15.58
CA TRP A 430 -17.59 -19.62 -14.20
C TRP A 430 -18.24 -18.38 -13.60
N ASN A 431 -18.65 -18.42 -12.34
CA ASN A 431 -19.22 -17.28 -11.63
C ASN A 431 -18.71 -17.19 -10.20
N LEU A 432 -18.36 -15.99 -9.77
CA LEU A 432 -17.74 -15.73 -8.47
C LEU A 432 -18.58 -16.25 -7.29
N HIS A 433 -19.88 -15.95 -7.26
CA HIS A 433 -20.77 -16.32 -6.14
C HIS A 433 -21.34 -17.74 -6.26
N GLN A 434 -21.23 -18.38 -7.42
CA GLN A 434 -21.65 -19.77 -7.62
C GLN A 434 -20.54 -20.77 -7.35
N ASP A 435 -19.31 -20.45 -7.76
CA ASP A 435 -18.19 -21.38 -7.72
C ASP A 435 -17.35 -21.24 -6.43
N PHE A 436 -17.48 -20.13 -5.69
CA PHE A 436 -16.79 -19.92 -4.41
C PHE A 436 -17.75 -19.67 -3.25
N GLU A 437 -17.25 -19.85 -2.03
CA GLU A 437 -17.95 -19.41 -0.82
C GLU A 437 -17.55 -17.96 -0.54
N VAL A 438 -18.43 -17.02 -0.87
CA VAL A 438 -18.16 -15.59 -0.76
C VAL A 438 -19.17 -14.92 0.16
N GLN A 439 -18.69 -14.19 1.16
CA GLN A 439 -19.51 -13.38 2.06
C GLN A 439 -18.96 -11.96 2.15
N GLY A 440 -19.85 -10.98 2.09
CA GLY A 440 -19.47 -9.57 2.25
C GLY A 440 -18.78 -8.95 1.03
N VAL A 441 -18.98 -9.53 -0.16
CA VAL A 441 -18.53 -8.98 -1.45
C VAL A 441 -19.75 -8.57 -2.25
N GLY A 442 -19.83 -7.31 -2.66
CA GLY A 442 -21.01 -6.74 -3.31
C GLY A 442 -21.12 -6.98 -4.81
N TYR A 443 -20.00 -7.17 -5.50
CA TYR A 443 -19.97 -7.34 -6.95
C TYR A 443 -20.05 -8.81 -7.34
N ASP A 444 -20.40 -9.08 -8.59
CA ASP A 444 -20.36 -10.42 -9.17
C ASP A 444 -19.61 -10.42 -10.51
N VAL A 445 -19.03 -11.55 -10.89
CA VAL A 445 -18.28 -11.73 -12.13
C VAL A 445 -18.66 -13.08 -12.74
N THR A 446 -19.11 -13.06 -13.99
CA THR A 446 -19.35 -14.25 -14.81
C THR A 446 -18.41 -14.26 -16.00
N LEU A 447 -17.76 -15.40 -16.22
CA LEU A 447 -16.98 -15.70 -17.41
C LEU A 447 -17.75 -16.69 -18.29
N GLU A 448 -17.94 -16.36 -19.56
CA GLU A 448 -18.56 -17.25 -20.55
C GLU A 448 -17.63 -17.42 -21.75
N ASN A 449 -17.21 -18.65 -22.02
CA ASN A 449 -16.28 -18.94 -23.11
C ASN A 449 -15.03 -18.03 -23.14
N THR A 450 -14.49 -17.71 -21.96
CA THR A 450 -13.42 -16.73 -21.77
C THR A 450 -12.17 -17.41 -21.19
N SER A 451 -10.99 -16.99 -21.63
CA SER A 451 -9.72 -17.44 -21.08
C SER A 451 -9.11 -16.39 -20.15
N VAL A 452 -8.54 -16.85 -19.04
CA VAL A 452 -7.83 -16.02 -18.05
C VAL A 452 -6.46 -16.65 -17.80
N ASN A 453 -5.38 -15.89 -18.00
CA ASN A 453 -4.02 -16.42 -17.83
C ASN A 453 -3.59 -16.55 -16.37
N TRP A 454 -4.04 -15.65 -15.50
CA TRP A 454 -3.76 -15.69 -14.06
C TRP A 454 -4.70 -14.80 -13.27
N VAL A 455 -4.72 -14.93 -11.94
CA VAL A 455 -5.57 -14.13 -11.06
C VAL A 455 -4.77 -13.48 -9.93
N LYS A 456 -5.19 -12.29 -9.53
CA LYS A 456 -4.67 -11.59 -8.36
C LYS A 456 -5.73 -11.54 -7.28
N TRP A 457 -5.49 -12.22 -6.17
CA TRP A 457 -6.34 -12.16 -4.99
C TRP A 457 -5.93 -10.95 -4.14
N MET A 458 -6.72 -9.89 -4.20
CA MET A 458 -6.51 -8.64 -3.45
C MET A 458 -7.32 -8.70 -2.16
N ILE A 459 -6.67 -9.02 -1.04
CA ILE A 459 -7.36 -9.50 0.17
C ILE A 459 -7.31 -8.45 1.27
N CYS A 460 -8.46 -7.85 1.61
CA CYS A 460 -8.63 -6.95 2.74
C CYS A 460 -9.45 -7.58 3.88
N GLY A 461 -9.90 -8.83 3.72
CA GLY A 461 -10.73 -9.57 4.68
C GLY A 461 -10.10 -10.89 5.14
N GLU A 462 -10.94 -11.84 5.54
CA GLU A 462 -10.52 -13.21 5.91
C GLU A 462 -10.63 -14.11 4.67
N THR A 463 -9.55 -14.78 4.28
CA THR A 463 -9.55 -15.59 3.06
C THR A 463 -8.79 -16.90 3.21
N GLU A 464 -9.43 -17.98 2.79
CA GLU A 464 -8.83 -19.30 2.65
C GLU A 464 -8.65 -19.63 1.16
N VAL A 465 -7.44 -20.00 0.76
CA VAL A 465 -7.09 -20.38 -0.61
C VAL A 465 -6.56 -21.82 -0.60
N GLU A 466 -7.16 -22.70 -1.39
CA GLU A 466 -6.83 -24.13 -1.40
C GLU A 466 -6.67 -24.65 -2.83
N ASN A 467 -5.60 -25.41 -3.09
CA ASN A 467 -5.35 -26.07 -4.37
C ASN A 467 -5.41 -25.11 -5.58
N ASN A 468 -4.94 -23.87 -5.40
CA ASN A 468 -4.89 -22.86 -6.45
C ASN A 468 -3.55 -22.92 -7.20
N ASP A 469 -3.58 -22.55 -8.47
CA ASP A 469 -2.40 -22.39 -9.33
C ASP A 469 -2.56 -21.15 -10.21
N ASN A 470 -1.45 -20.57 -10.69
CA ASN A 470 -1.40 -19.33 -11.47
C ASN A 470 -2.12 -18.15 -10.79
N CYS A 471 -1.83 -17.98 -9.49
CA CYS A 471 -2.33 -16.85 -8.71
C CYS A 471 -1.21 -15.97 -8.14
N GLN A 472 -1.59 -14.73 -7.86
CA GLN A 472 -0.90 -13.81 -6.97
C GLN A 472 -1.69 -13.71 -5.67
N ILE A 473 -1.00 -13.75 -4.53
CA ILE A 473 -1.60 -13.48 -3.22
C ILE A 473 -1.20 -12.07 -2.79
N SER A 474 -2.16 -11.22 -2.44
CA SER A 474 -1.90 -9.83 -2.08
C SER A 474 -2.78 -9.37 -0.92
N PRO A 475 -2.39 -9.64 0.34
CA PRO A 475 -3.08 -9.10 1.52
C PRO A 475 -2.82 -7.59 1.67
N TYR A 476 -3.85 -6.86 2.09
CA TYR A 476 -3.86 -5.41 2.28
C TYR A 476 -4.49 -5.03 3.62
N GLY A 477 -3.66 -4.53 4.54
CA GLY A 477 -4.13 -3.87 5.76
C GLY A 477 -3.96 -4.69 7.03
N ARG A 478 -4.17 -4.05 8.18
CA ARG A 478 -3.72 -4.55 9.49
C ARG A 478 -4.52 -5.73 10.05
N ASP A 479 -5.79 -5.88 9.68
CA ASP A 479 -6.72 -6.87 10.25
C ASP A 479 -6.98 -8.05 9.28
N VAL A 480 -6.06 -8.26 8.34
CA VAL A 480 -6.18 -9.27 7.27
C VAL A 480 -5.62 -10.62 7.72
N ARG A 481 -6.41 -11.68 7.50
CA ARG A 481 -6.02 -13.06 7.76
C ARG A 481 -6.16 -13.91 6.50
N VAL A 482 -5.05 -14.52 6.07
CA VAL A 482 -5.02 -15.37 4.87
C VAL A 482 -4.41 -16.72 5.21
N THR A 483 -5.08 -17.80 4.85
CA THR A 483 -4.47 -19.15 4.85
C THR A 483 -4.44 -19.68 3.43
N VAL A 484 -3.26 -20.07 2.96
CA VAL A 484 -3.08 -20.68 1.64
C VAL A 484 -2.54 -22.08 1.82
N THR A 485 -3.21 -23.06 1.22
CA THR A 485 -2.89 -24.48 1.40
C THR A 485 -2.74 -25.18 0.06
N ASN A 486 -1.73 -26.05 -0.06
CA ASN A 486 -1.50 -26.92 -1.22
C ASN A 486 -1.50 -26.17 -2.57
N SER A 487 -0.95 -24.95 -2.60
CA SER A 487 -1.04 -24.05 -3.77
C SER A 487 0.32 -23.67 -4.32
N VAL A 488 0.34 -23.28 -5.59
CA VAL A 488 1.51 -22.68 -6.24
C VAL A 488 1.22 -21.21 -6.51
N ILE A 489 2.13 -20.32 -6.08
CA ILE A 489 1.98 -18.87 -6.20
C ILE A 489 3.06 -18.35 -7.19
N PRO A 490 2.86 -18.47 -8.51
CA PRO A 490 3.86 -18.08 -9.50
C PRO A 490 3.80 -16.59 -9.87
N HIS A 491 2.84 -15.81 -9.35
CA HIS A 491 2.65 -14.40 -9.70
C HIS A 491 2.80 -13.42 -8.53
N ASN A 492 3.77 -13.62 -7.64
CA ASN A 492 4.12 -12.79 -6.47
C ASN A 492 3.28 -13.11 -5.21
N LEU A 493 3.94 -13.09 -4.05
CA LEU A 493 3.33 -12.97 -2.72
C LEU A 493 3.61 -11.55 -2.22
N ALA A 494 2.68 -10.63 -2.51
CA ALA A 494 2.89 -9.21 -2.28
C ALA A 494 2.18 -8.74 -1.01
N MET A 495 2.92 -8.76 0.10
CA MET A 495 2.48 -8.43 1.44
C MET A 495 2.39 -6.91 1.60
N ARG A 496 1.19 -6.36 1.81
CA ARG A 496 0.93 -4.92 1.90
C ARG A 496 0.17 -4.57 3.18
N GLY A 497 0.56 -5.22 4.26
CA GLY A 497 -0.09 -5.20 5.56
C GLY A 497 -0.91 -6.46 5.79
N ASN A 498 -0.77 -7.07 6.97
CA ASN A 498 -1.62 -8.17 7.42
C ASN A 498 -1.54 -8.39 8.93
N GLU A 499 -2.56 -9.04 9.49
CA GLU A 499 -2.51 -9.61 10.85
C GLU A 499 -1.81 -10.97 10.81
N ASN A 500 -2.15 -11.80 9.82
CA ASN A 500 -1.55 -13.12 9.66
C ASN A 500 -1.70 -13.63 8.22
N VAL A 501 -0.61 -14.19 7.67
CA VAL A 501 -0.64 -14.99 6.45
C VAL A 501 0.03 -16.31 6.74
N LYS A 502 -0.64 -17.42 6.42
CA LYS A 502 -0.13 -18.77 6.65
C LYS A 502 -0.01 -19.57 5.34
N LEU A 503 1.24 -19.94 5.05
CA LEU A 503 1.81 -20.81 4.02
C LEU A 503 1.77 -22.32 4.29
N ILE A 504 0.79 -23.13 3.88
CA ILE A 504 0.81 -24.59 4.17
C ILE A 504 1.02 -25.41 2.89
N ASN A 505 2.08 -26.22 2.85
CA ASN A 505 2.40 -27.08 1.70
C ASN A 505 2.42 -26.33 0.36
N CYS A 506 2.94 -25.10 0.34
CA CYS A 506 2.91 -24.24 -0.82
C CYS A 506 4.27 -24.20 -1.55
N THR A 507 4.24 -23.74 -2.80
CA THR A 507 5.46 -23.34 -3.53
C THR A 507 5.31 -21.91 -4.01
N VAL A 508 6.30 -21.07 -3.72
CA VAL A 508 6.39 -19.68 -4.19
C VAL A 508 7.63 -19.56 -5.09
N PRO A 509 7.50 -19.85 -6.40
CA PRO A 509 8.59 -19.70 -7.37
C PRO A 509 8.71 -18.26 -7.90
N SER A 510 8.04 -17.32 -7.25
CA SER A 510 7.97 -15.92 -7.63
C SER A 510 8.42 -15.03 -6.48
N GLU A 511 8.44 -13.72 -6.72
CA GLU A 511 8.81 -12.73 -5.70
C GLU A 511 7.96 -12.85 -4.43
N ILE A 512 8.60 -12.63 -3.29
CA ILE A 512 7.93 -12.31 -2.02
C ILE A 512 8.29 -10.87 -1.66
N ALA A 513 7.30 -9.99 -1.67
CA ALA A 513 7.51 -8.56 -1.40
C ALA A 513 6.87 -8.17 -0.07
N PHE A 514 7.64 -7.55 0.82
CA PHE A 514 7.18 -6.93 2.06
C PHE A 514 7.22 -5.42 1.89
N LEU A 515 6.06 -4.78 1.79
CA LEU A 515 5.93 -3.42 1.29
C LEU A 515 5.18 -2.52 2.27
N ASP A 516 5.66 -1.29 2.46
CA ASP A 516 4.86 -0.19 3.00
C ASP A 516 3.89 0.35 1.94
N ALA A 517 2.66 -0.15 1.97
CA ALA A 517 1.62 0.24 1.03
C ALA A 517 0.78 1.44 1.51
N ARG A 518 1.11 2.07 2.65
CA ARG A 518 0.30 3.16 3.23
C ARG A 518 0.21 4.39 2.35
N ARG A 519 1.18 4.60 1.45
CA ARG A 519 1.14 5.72 0.49
C ARG A 519 0.28 5.41 -0.74
N MET A 520 0.00 4.14 -0.99
CA MET A 520 -0.60 3.67 -2.24
C MET A 520 -2.11 3.50 -2.18
N TYR A 521 -2.61 2.98 -1.06
CA TYR A 521 -4.01 2.64 -0.89
C TYR A 521 -4.45 2.87 0.56
N ALA A 522 -5.72 3.24 0.74
CA ALA A 522 -6.28 3.49 2.07
C ALA A 522 -6.19 2.26 3.01
N ALA A 523 -6.31 1.06 2.47
CA ALA A 523 -6.13 -0.19 3.21
C ALA A 523 -4.67 -0.68 3.24
N GLY A 524 -3.71 0.07 2.71
CA GLY A 524 -2.31 -0.31 2.76
C GLY A 524 -1.76 -0.32 4.19
N GLY A 525 -0.93 -1.31 4.49
CA GLY A 525 -0.17 -1.43 5.73
C GLY A 525 1.32 -1.63 5.47
N HIS A 526 2.08 -1.67 6.56
CA HIS A 526 3.55 -1.70 6.58
C HIS A 526 4.13 -2.72 7.58
N ILE A 527 3.24 -3.51 8.19
CA ILE A 527 3.54 -4.54 9.18
C ILE A 527 3.05 -5.88 8.63
N HIS A 528 3.92 -6.89 8.70
CA HIS A 528 3.63 -8.20 8.12
C HIS A 528 3.92 -9.34 9.09
N TYR A 529 3.06 -10.35 9.08
CA TYR A 529 3.26 -11.62 9.78
C TYR A 529 3.07 -12.78 8.82
N LEU A 530 4.14 -13.53 8.55
CA LEU A 530 4.16 -14.63 7.61
C LEU A 530 4.60 -15.91 8.32
N GLU A 531 3.73 -16.92 8.34
CA GLU A 531 4.02 -18.25 8.86
C GLU A 531 4.11 -19.25 7.72
N PHE A 532 5.14 -20.09 7.74
CA PHE A 532 5.29 -21.20 6.81
C PHE A 532 5.12 -22.55 7.50
N GLU A 533 4.53 -23.49 6.80
CA GLU A 533 4.42 -24.89 7.17
C GLU A 533 4.69 -25.73 5.92
N ASN A 534 5.86 -26.37 5.86
CA ASN A 534 6.28 -27.21 4.73
C ASN A 534 6.17 -26.48 3.37
N THR A 535 6.62 -25.23 3.31
CA THR A 535 6.56 -24.41 2.09
C THR A 535 7.95 -24.25 1.46
N THR A 536 8.02 -24.16 0.14
CA THR A 536 9.25 -23.85 -0.61
C THR A 536 9.18 -22.47 -1.24
N ILE A 537 10.23 -21.67 -1.10
CA ILE A 537 10.38 -20.36 -1.73
C ILE A 537 11.65 -20.34 -2.59
N SER A 538 11.53 -19.82 -3.81
CA SER A 538 12.61 -19.90 -4.82
C SER A 538 12.64 -18.75 -5.84
N GLY A 539 11.78 -17.74 -5.69
CA GLY A 539 11.84 -16.51 -6.49
C GLY A 539 12.79 -15.47 -5.89
N THR A 540 12.45 -14.20 -6.02
CA THR A 540 13.18 -13.10 -5.38
C THR A 540 12.52 -12.67 -4.07
N MET A 541 13.19 -11.83 -3.28
CA MET A 541 12.62 -11.23 -2.08
C MET A 541 12.86 -9.72 -2.07
N GLU A 542 11.83 -8.95 -1.77
CA GLU A 542 11.91 -7.50 -1.56
C GLU A 542 11.50 -7.16 -0.12
N VAL A 543 12.32 -6.36 0.57
CA VAL A 543 12.04 -5.86 1.92
C VAL A 543 12.12 -4.34 1.91
N ALA A 544 10.95 -3.70 2.01
CA ALA A 544 10.78 -2.25 2.11
C ALA A 544 9.57 -1.96 3.00
N SER A 545 9.66 -2.35 4.28
CA SER A 545 8.55 -2.28 5.24
C SER A 545 9.04 -2.00 6.66
N THR A 546 8.17 -1.49 7.53
CA THR A 546 8.57 -1.14 8.90
C THR A 546 8.97 -2.38 9.70
N TYR A 547 8.14 -3.43 9.64
CA TYR A 547 8.38 -4.65 10.40
C TYR A 547 7.76 -5.86 9.71
N THR A 548 8.52 -6.94 9.63
CA THR A 548 8.06 -8.24 9.15
C THR A 548 8.46 -9.31 10.17
N ARG A 549 7.52 -10.18 10.54
CA ARG A 549 7.82 -11.43 11.23
C ARG A 549 7.70 -12.62 10.30
N ILE A 550 8.73 -13.46 10.25
CA ILE A 550 8.73 -14.73 9.51
C ILE A 550 8.91 -15.88 10.50
N SER A 551 8.01 -16.86 10.46
CA SER A 551 8.06 -18.04 11.34
C SER A 551 7.77 -19.36 10.63
N GLY A 552 8.02 -20.46 11.34
CA GLY A 552 7.67 -21.81 10.89
C GLY A 552 8.73 -22.49 10.01
N THR A 553 8.29 -23.43 9.17
CA THR A 553 9.15 -24.33 8.39
C THR A 553 9.12 -24.00 6.90
N VAL A 554 10.26 -23.55 6.37
CA VAL A 554 10.41 -23.12 4.99
C VAL A 554 11.71 -23.62 4.37
N THR A 555 11.62 -24.16 3.16
CA THR A 555 12.77 -24.40 2.30
C THR A 555 13.04 -23.17 1.45
N ILE A 556 14.22 -22.58 1.61
CA ILE A 556 14.65 -21.40 0.87
C ILE A 556 15.69 -21.84 -0.17
N LEU A 557 15.43 -21.51 -1.44
CA LEU A 557 16.32 -21.80 -2.58
C LEU A 557 16.87 -20.52 -3.23
N MET A 558 16.87 -19.42 -2.47
CA MET A 558 17.37 -18.11 -2.88
C MET A 558 18.81 -17.91 -2.46
N GLU A 559 19.53 -17.08 -3.21
CA GLU A 559 20.87 -16.59 -2.89
C GLU A 559 20.83 -15.10 -2.56
N GLU A 560 21.95 -14.54 -2.10
CA GLU A 560 22.02 -13.13 -1.68
C GLU A 560 21.65 -12.14 -2.80
N GLN A 561 22.01 -12.42 -4.05
CA GLN A 561 21.63 -11.57 -5.19
C GLN A 561 20.13 -11.56 -5.52
N ASP A 562 19.36 -12.50 -4.97
CA ASP A 562 17.92 -12.59 -5.19
C ASP A 562 17.12 -11.75 -4.18
N VAL A 563 17.82 -11.07 -3.26
CA VAL A 563 17.23 -10.25 -2.20
C VAL A 563 17.50 -8.77 -2.45
N ASN A 564 16.44 -7.99 -2.58
CA ASN A 564 16.45 -6.54 -2.48
C ASN A 564 16.00 -6.12 -1.08
N TYR A 565 16.96 -5.90 -0.18
CA TYR A 565 16.68 -5.42 1.19
C TYR A 565 16.95 -3.91 1.25
N ASP A 566 15.91 -3.10 1.14
CA ASP A 566 16.05 -1.65 1.06
C ASP A 566 16.01 -1.00 2.44
N TRP A 567 14.93 -1.25 3.21
CA TRP A 567 14.83 -0.78 4.59
C TRP A 567 13.89 -1.62 5.45
N GLY A 568 14.07 -1.50 6.76
CA GLY A 568 13.16 -2.10 7.73
C GLY A 568 13.77 -3.08 8.69
N THR A 569 12.91 -3.84 9.35
CA THR A 569 13.32 -4.88 10.29
C THR A 569 12.57 -6.18 10.04
N VAL A 570 13.30 -7.28 9.92
CA VAL A 570 12.73 -8.62 9.81
C VAL A 570 13.09 -9.43 11.05
N GLU A 571 12.08 -9.76 11.85
CA GLU A 571 12.16 -10.75 12.91
C GLU A 571 11.97 -12.15 12.31
N ARG A 572 13.02 -12.98 12.31
CA ARG A 572 12.94 -14.33 11.76
C ARG A 572 13.18 -15.37 12.83
N GLU A 573 12.22 -16.27 12.95
CA GLU A 573 12.24 -17.40 13.87
C GLU A 573 12.89 -18.63 13.22
N TYR A 574 13.73 -19.32 13.99
CA TYR A 574 14.47 -20.51 13.55
C TYR A 574 14.12 -21.71 14.44
N PRO A 575 13.14 -22.53 14.04
CA PRO A 575 12.97 -23.86 14.60
C PRO A 575 14.24 -24.69 14.38
N LEU A 576 14.74 -25.35 15.42
CA LEU A 576 15.95 -26.19 15.42
C LEU A 576 15.58 -27.61 15.85
N GLU A 577 16.06 -28.60 15.10
CA GLU A 577 16.01 -30.01 15.45
C GLU A 577 17.42 -30.59 15.59
N VAL A 578 17.71 -31.19 16.74
CA VAL A 578 18.99 -31.87 17.01
C VAL A 578 18.77 -33.38 17.03
N LYS A 579 19.49 -34.10 16.16
CA LYS A 579 19.38 -35.56 15.98
C LYS A 579 20.72 -36.25 16.18
N ASP A 580 20.69 -37.51 16.60
CA ASP A 580 21.88 -38.38 16.62
C ASP A 580 22.15 -38.99 15.23
N GLU A 581 23.24 -39.75 15.09
CA GLU A 581 23.62 -40.47 13.86
C GLU A 581 22.53 -41.43 13.33
N ASN A 582 21.60 -41.86 14.18
CA ASN A 582 20.48 -42.74 13.82
C ASN A 582 19.19 -41.97 13.52
N GLY A 583 19.21 -40.64 13.60
CA GLY A 583 18.05 -39.77 13.39
C GLY A 583 17.14 -39.60 14.61
N ASN A 584 17.52 -40.10 15.79
CA ASN A 584 16.72 -39.94 17.02
C ASN A 584 16.92 -38.53 17.62
N PRO A 585 15.89 -37.95 18.26
CA PRO A 585 16.01 -36.64 18.89
C PRO A 585 16.98 -36.64 20.08
N VAL A 586 17.78 -35.58 20.19
CA VAL A 586 18.74 -35.39 21.28
C VAL A 586 18.24 -34.33 22.25
N SER A 587 17.74 -34.76 23.40
CA SER A 587 17.26 -33.86 24.46
C SER A 587 18.39 -33.29 25.33
N ASN A 588 18.14 -32.12 25.93
CA ASN A 588 19.08 -31.42 26.83
C ASN A 588 20.44 -31.09 26.19
N ALA A 589 20.50 -30.97 24.87
CA ALA A 589 21.68 -30.43 24.18
C ALA A 589 21.75 -28.93 24.44
N GLU A 590 22.93 -28.42 24.83
CA GLU A 590 23.13 -26.98 25.01
C GLU A 590 23.23 -26.32 23.63
N VAL A 591 22.44 -25.27 23.41
CA VAL A 591 22.42 -24.51 22.16
C VAL A 591 22.85 -23.07 22.46
N LYS A 592 23.79 -22.56 21.68
CA LYS A 592 24.29 -21.18 21.77
C LYS A 592 24.29 -20.53 20.40
N LEU A 593 23.82 -19.29 20.32
CA LEU A 593 23.87 -18.49 19.11
C LEU A 593 24.82 -17.31 19.34
N PHE A 594 25.78 -17.16 18.43
CA PHE A 594 26.69 -16.03 18.40
C PHE A 594 26.37 -15.15 17.18
N ASP A 595 26.43 -13.84 17.35
CA ASP A 595 26.33 -12.89 16.23
C ASP A 595 27.61 -12.89 15.36
N PHE A 596 27.60 -12.07 14.31
CA PHE A 596 28.71 -11.93 13.36
C PHE A 596 29.96 -11.29 13.98
N GLU A 597 29.83 -10.61 15.12
CA GLU A 597 30.93 -10.12 15.95
C GLU A 597 31.40 -11.16 16.99
N ASN A 598 30.82 -12.36 16.96
CA ASN A 598 31.09 -13.49 17.84
C ASN A 598 30.70 -13.25 19.32
N ASN A 599 29.77 -12.34 19.59
CA ASN A 599 29.14 -12.17 20.89
C ASN A 599 28.03 -13.21 21.09
N LEU A 600 27.89 -13.74 22.31
CA LEU A 600 26.79 -14.65 22.64
C LEU A 600 25.48 -13.85 22.76
N VAL A 601 24.55 -14.07 21.83
CA VAL A 601 23.27 -13.33 21.77
C VAL A 601 22.08 -14.15 22.25
N TRP A 602 22.17 -15.49 22.23
CA TRP A 602 21.13 -16.38 22.75
C TRP A 602 21.72 -17.69 23.26
N ASN A 603 21.10 -18.26 24.30
CA ASN A 603 21.40 -19.62 24.77
C ASN A 603 20.13 -20.34 25.23
N GLY A 604 20.16 -21.68 25.16
CA GLY A 604 19.05 -22.53 25.58
C GLY A 604 19.43 -24.01 25.56
N THR A 605 18.44 -24.87 25.73
CA THR A 605 18.60 -26.32 25.66
C THR A 605 17.48 -26.95 24.85
N THR A 606 17.76 -28.05 24.15
CA THR A 606 16.71 -28.81 23.46
C THR A 606 15.75 -29.50 24.43
N ASP A 607 14.49 -29.57 24.03
CA ASP A 607 13.42 -30.25 24.77
C ASP A 607 13.48 -31.79 24.62
N GLN A 608 12.43 -32.49 25.06
CA GLN A 608 12.34 -33.95 24.97
C GLN A 608 12.28 -34.48 23.53
N ASN A 609 11.84 -33.65 22.58
CA ASN A 609 11.77 -33.95 21.16
C ASN A 609 13.04 -33.53 20.41
N GLY A 610 14.09 -33.10 21.14
CA GLY A 610 15.32 -32.60 20.52
C GLY A 610 15.14 -31.24 19.84
N SER A 611 14.10 -30.50 20.21
CA SER A 611 13.73 -29.25 19.57
C SER A 611 14.15 -28.04 20.39
N ALA A 612 14.52 -26.96 19.71
CA ALA A 612 14.71 -25.64 20.29
C ALA A 612 14.27 -24.57 19.29
N GLN A 613 14.18 -23.32 19.72
CA GLN A 613 13.83 -22.20 18.87
C GLN A 613 14.56 -20.95 19.34
N PHE A 614 15.02 -20.15 18.38
CA PHE A 614 15.58 -18.83 18.62
C PHE A 614 15.16 -17.89 17.49
N THR A 615 15.38 -16.61 17.70
CA THR A 615 15.00 -15.55 16.76
C THR A 615 16.22 -14.70 16.43
N ILE A 616 16.33 -14.26 15.18
CA ILE A 616 17.33 -13.28 14.74
C ILE A 616 16.58 -12.06 14.19
N MET A 617 17.08 -10.87 14.56
CA MET A 617 16.62 -9.59 14.02
C MET A 617 17.54 -9.18 12.87
N PHE A 618 16.97 -9.08 11.68
CA PHE A 618 17.67 -8.60 10.49
C PHE A 618 17.26 -7.17 10.17
N THR A 619 18.22 -6.41 9.67
CA THR A 619 18.15 -5.00 9.25
C THR A 619 19.01 -4.82 7.99
N GLU A 620 18.92 -3.64 7.38
CA GLU A 620 19.76 -3.21 6.25
C GLU A 620 21.26 -3.50 6.47
N ASP A 621 21.73 -3.30 7.70
CA ASP A 621 23.15 -3.40 8.06
C ASP A 621 23.66 -4.83 8.23
N ASN A 622 22.77 -5.84 8.37
CA ASN A 622 23.19 -7.17 8.81
C ASN A 622 22.47 -8.35 8.13
N TRP A 623 21.55 -8.12 7.20
CA TRP A 623 20.76 -9.21 6.59
C TRP A 623 21.63 -10.23 5.84
N ASN A 624 22.76 -9.80 5.29
CA ASN A 624 23.73 -10.65 4.57
C ASN A 624 24.75 -11.32 5.51
N GLU A 625 24.84 -10.91 6.78
CA GLU A 625 25.77 -11.48 7.77
C GLU A 625 25.38 -12.91 8.19
N LYS A 626 26.33 -13.61 8.81
CA LYS A 626 26.15 -14.99 9.30
C LYS A 626 26.32 -15.09 10.81
N TRP A 627 25.38 -15.77 11.45
CA TRP A 627 25.40 -16.13 12.87
C TRP A 627 25.96 -17.51 13.04
N ARG A 628 26.71 -17.71 14.13
CA ARG A 628 27.31 -19.00 14.45
C ARG A 628 26.46 -19.72 15.49
N LEU A 629 25.77 -20.77 15.06
CA LEU A 629 25.04 -21.68 15.92
C LEU A 629 26.00 -22.75 16.45
N GLU A 630 26.01 -22.98 17.75
CA GLU A 630 26.74 -24.08 18.40
C GLU A 630 25.76 -24.98 19.14
N VAL A 631 25.92 -26.30 18.96
CA VAL A 631 25.22 -27.32 19.75
C VAL A 631 26.25 -28.19 20.44
N THR A 632 26.12 -28.31 21.76
CA THR A 632 27.02 -29.08 22.62
C THR A 632 26.24 -30.14 23.38
N THR A 633 26.69 -31.38 23.28
CA THR A 633 26.27 -32.50 24.14
C THR A 633 27.38 -32.92 25.08
N LYS A 634 27.15 -33.94 25.90
CA LYS A 634 28.20 -34.53 26.75
C LYS A 634 29.39 -35.09 25.97
N ILE A 635 29.22 -35.36 24.67
CA ILE A 635 30.17 -36.17 23.89
C ILE A 635 30.71 -35.40 22.69
N LYS A 636 29.95 -34.45 22.13
CA LYS A 636 30.31 -33.76 20.90
C LYS A 636 29.84 -32.30 20.92
N LYS A 637 30.63 -31.45 20.28
CA LYS A 637 30.29 -30.07 19.95
C LYS A 637 30.32 -29.90 18.43
N ILE A 638 29.27 -29.32 17.88
CA ILE A 638 29.16 -28.97 16.46
C ILE A 638 28.81 -27.50 16.31
N SER A 639 29.17 -26.92 15.18
CA SER A 639 28.81 -25.55 14.84
C SER A 639 28.38 -25.45 13.38
N ARG A 640 27.44 -24.54 13.10
CA ARG A 640 26.89 -24.26 11.77
C ARG A 640 26.61 -22.77 11.64
N GLU A 641 26.86 -22.22 10.46
CA GLU A 641 26.45 -20.85 10.13
C GLU A 641 24.98 -20.79 9.74
N ILE A 642 24.28 -19.77 10.23
CA ILE A 642 22.86 -19.49 9.99
C ILE A 642 22.78 -18.03 9.56
N GLY A 643 22.03 -17.75 8.49
CA GLY A 643 21.80 -16.40 8.00
C GLY A 643 20.37 -16.22 7.52
N PHE A 644 20.05 -15.04 7.00
CA PHE A 644 18.69 -14.65 6.60
C PHE A 644 18.01 -15.65 5.65
N LEU A 645 18.75 -16.30 4.77
CA LEU A 645 18.25 -17.26 3.77
C LEU A 645 18.36 -18.73 4.21
N THR A 646 18.71 -19.03 5.47
CA THR A 646 18.84 -20.42 5.93
C THR A 646 17.48 -21.10 6.06
N SER A 647 17.24 -22.21 5.37
CA SER A 647 16.01 -23.02 5.50
C SER A 647 15.71 -23.49 6.93
N THR A 648 14.42 -23.63 7.25
CA THR A 648 13.92 -24.11 8.54
C THR A 648 13.03 -25.37 8.37
N PRO A 649 13.05 -26.31 9.33
CA PRO A 649 13.83 -26.28 10.56
C PRO A 649 15.33 -26.45 10.27
N VAL A 650 16.16 -25.83 11.10
CA VAL A 650 17.60 -26.09 11.09
C VAL A 650 17.82 -27.48 11.64
N ILE A 651 18.29 -28.41 10.83
CA ILE A 651 18.59 -29.78 11.27
C ILE A 651 20.10 -29.91 11.53
N LEU A 652 20.46 -30.38 12.72
CA LEU A 652 21.82 -30.68 13.12
C LEU A 652 21.94 -32.14 13.57
N SER A 653 22.75 -32.92 12.85
CA SER A 653 23.06 -34.31 13.18
C SER A 653 24.41 -34.38 13.90
N LEU A 654 24.38 -34.90 15.13
CA LEU A 654 25.53 -35.10 16.00
C LEU A 654 26.20 -36.43 15.74
#